data_AF-A0ABD5FBY1-F1
#
_entry.id   AF-A0ABD5FBY1-F1
#
_cell.length_a   1.000
_cell.length_b   1.000
_cell.length_c   1.000
_cell.angle_alpha   90.00
_cell.angle_beta   90.00
_cell.angle_gamma   90.00
#
_symmetry.space_group_name_H-M   'P 1'
#
loop_
_entity.id
_entity.type
_entity.pdbx_description
1 polymer ?
#
loop_
_entity_poly.entity_id
_entity_poly.type
_entity_poly.pdbx_seq_one_letter_code
_entity_poly.pdbx_strand_id
1 'polypeptide(L)'
;MSFDDRDNYKYCTDYDLNTGIFNWEIKATYTTDGGILKDWMYSRYGDPNTAKHYLLKDSIKVYDENGNEVASDKWTFSEAAADYADYKEKNGEYVHFTLNFAEKGVYKVKYSTQTFDVPTPLRSALQNTALIIDGTESEEINAGETTDVEGALGITKTAPSKNYATNTISWQVVLNKNRLLMKDAIIKDRYTTLSGINKSALQLIESSLVVKANDGTTDKVLTKDSDYVLEKVDGDEDYSLGFNIRLIGAYATTSDQITFNYDTHFFMDKQPHHDTGTTQRFDNSVVVTYTGEDGKNHTDGAELATWVSAQYAFNGLKYGKYLTEGADVAKAFSHNNPFLETTAGENSVYWTALFNTWKTTIPKETTIKEALGEGQTLKELVIYDVDVAASKLEAAQLGTKWEVNVDYTYELDEAGVPTITLLKDKESTFAIFVSAEAADEVPTYKKVATMTVKDSKPIKVEGTVEKSAKDAWISKSGQQGTGEDYRSINWSVVLNKDGHTIHDPVVKDTVKISEKTFVYDADKNVVVKVFKAKNNGSGTFVKDGEALVFTEENSPVVTSDSAAGTQTLTIHLGETIDSAYIIEYQTLLDPGIQNNEVIANKASLYGKDIQFHEVTKTVTVKSTDGEGTSSGKNGSITFRKLDENDQLITTSSAFFDLYRKDTEGNLTLMLSNIEVKGDKIIENGAEVDHLSNLRYGTYVIVESQAPEGYVKDNQEHEFIISRERINHTFSLENRKASSKIELTAKKELSGRPLKAEEFSFNLKGEGVDQIQKNAADGTITFDAIEYGEAGTYEYSISEVIPAEKEAGITYDETTYKVIVTVEEKAGELEATAEYENMEVGEVPTFKNTYAVTPGSIRLEA
;
A
#
# COMPACT_ATOMS: atom_id res chain seq x y z
N MET A 1 -40.58 -9.33 -36.20
CA MET A 1 -42.02 -9.07 -36.19
C MET A 1 -42.19 -7.57 -36.19
N SER A 2 -42.88 -7.04 -37.20
CA SER A 2 -43.38 -5.66 -37.21
C SER A 2 -44.32 -5.47 -36.02
N PHE A 3 -44.55 -4.23 -35.57
CA PHE A 3 -45.57 -3.95 -34.55
C PHE A 3 -46.95 -4.52 -34.96
N ASP A 4 -47.27 -4.50 -36.26
CA ASP A 4 -48.52 -5.01 -36.80
C ASP A 4 -48.72 -6.54 -36.67
N ASP A 5 -47.64 -7.30 -36.46
CA ASP A 5 -47.69 -8.76 -36.30
C ASP A 5 -48.06 -9.21 -34.87
N ARG A 6 -48.22 -8.26 -33.93
CA ARG A 6 -48.62 -8.54 -32.54
C ARG A 6 -50.11 -8.37 -32.34
N ASP A 7 -50.70 -9.21 -31.48
CA ASP A 7 -52.11 -9.10 -31.12
C ASP A 7 -52.40 -7.78 -30.41
N ASN A 8 -51.47 -7.34 -29.55
CA ASN A 8 -51.54 -6.07 -28.85
C ASN A 8 -50.22 -5.28 -28.93
N TYR A 9 -50.30 -3.95 -29.02
CA TYR A 9 -49.14 -3.07 -28.95
C TYR A 9 -49.46 -1.65 -28.50
N LYS A 10 -48.42 -0.89 -28.19
CA LYS A 10 -48.47 0.53 -27.92
C LYS A 10 -47.15 1.19 -28.34
N TYR A 11 -47.21 2.38 -28.93
CA TYR A 11 -46.04 3.22 -29.17
C TYR A 11 -46.43 4.70 -29.35
N CYS A 12 -45.45 5.60 -29.26
CA CYS A 12 -45.59 7.02 -29.60
C CYS A 12 -45.45 7.18 -31.12
N THR A 13 -46.43 7.77 -31.79
CA THR A 13 -46.41 7.92 -33.26
C THR A 13 -45.57 9.11 -33.71
N ASP A 14 -45.68 10.22 -33.00
CA ASP A 14 -44.95 11.47 -33.19
C ASP A 14 -45.15 12.37 -31.96
N TYR A 15 -44.35 13.42 -31.86
CA TYR A 15 -44.46 14.41 -30.81
C TYR A 15 -44.00 15.80 -31.30
N ASP A 16 -44.35 16.82 -30.53
CA ASP A 16 -43.86 18.19 -30.69
C ASP A 16 -43.38 18.71 -29.33
N LEU A 17 -42.06 18.90 -29.23
CA LEU A 17 -41.40 19.33 -28.00
C LEU A 17 -41.81 20.74 -27.56
N ASN A 18 -42.20 21.61 -28.48
CA ASN A 18 -42.54 23.00 -28.16
C ASN A 18 -43.93 23.13 -27.57
N THR A 19 -44.88 22.33 -28.05
CA THR A 19 -46.24 22.25 -27.49
C THR A 19 -46.33 21.23 -26.35
N GLY A 20 -45.35 20.33 -26.25
CA GLY A 20 -45.34 19.24 -25.28
C GLY A 20 -46.28 18.09 -25.63
N ILE A 21 -46.78 18.04 -26.88
CA ILE A 21 -47.80 17.08 -27.31
C ILE A 21 -47.13 15.80 -27.82
N PHE A 22 -47.59 14.65 -27.33
CA PHE A 22 -47.18 13.30 -27.79
C PHE A 22 -48.42 12.56 -28.24
N ASN A 23 -48.40 12.01 -29.45
CA ASN A 23 -49.49 11.20 -29.98
C ASN A 23 -49.14 9.72 -29.84
N TRP A 24 -50.14 8.94 -29.44
CA TRP A 24 -50.00 7.53 -29.09
C TRP A 24 -50.99 6.70 -29.89
N GLU A 25 -50.57 5.49 -30.28
CA GLU A 25 -51.43 4.46 -30.83
C GLU A 25 -51.33 3.19 -29.97
N ILE A 26 -52.49 2.62 -29.61
CA ILE A 26 -52.61 1.32 -28.95
C ILE A 26 -53.44 0.41 -29.86
N LYS A 27 -52.94 -0.79 -30.15
CA LYS A 27 -53.74 -1.90 -30.69
C LYS A 27 -54.15 -2.81 -29.53
N ALA A 28 -55.45 -3.02 -29.37
CA ALA A 28 -56.03 -3.91 -28.38
C ALA A 28 -56.98 -4.91 -29.04
N THR A 29 -56.75 -6.20 -28.82
CA THR A 29 -57.51 -7.33 -29.34
C THR A 29 -58.25 -8.00 -28.20
N TYR A 30 -59.58 -8.07 -28.31
CA TYR A 30 -60.45 -8.76 -27.37
C TYR A 30 -61.14 -9.93 -28.06
N THR A 31 -61.06 -11.11 -27.46
CA THR A 31 -61.74 -12.33 -27.89
C THR A 31 -63.11 -12.51 -27.22
N THR A 32 -63.36 -11.76 -26.14
CA THR A 32 -64.63 -11.71 -25.40
C THR A 32 -65.26 -10.32 -25.41
N ASP A 33 -66.59 -10.26 -25.29
CA ASP A 33 -67.31 -8.99 -25.16
C ASP A 33 -67.01 -8.37 -23.79
N GLY A 34 -66.95 -7.03 -23.70
CA GLY A 34 -66.64 -6.33 -22.44
C GLY A 34 -65.16 -6.10 -22.17
N GLY A 35 -64.33 -5.98 -23.22
CA GLY A 35 -62.90 -5.70 -23.10
C GLY A 35 -62.58 -4.38 -22.38
N ILE A 36 -61.48 -4.32 -21.64
CA ILE A 36 -61.06 -3.12 -20.89
C ILE A 36 -59.63 -2.74 -21.26
N LEU A 37 -59.43 -1.47 -21.62
CA LEU A 37 -58.12 -0.85 -21.76
C LEU A 37 -57.89 0.13 -20.62
N LYS A 38 -56.80 -0.04 -19.90
CA LYS A 38 -56.30 0.93 -18.91
C LYS A 38 -54.98 1.49 -19.37
N ASP A 39 -54.71 2.75 -19.05
CA ASP A 39 -53.49 3.43 -19.48
C ASP A 39 -52.96 4.38 -18.41
N TRP A 40 -51.67 4.30 -18.10
CA TRP A 40 -50.95 5.08 -17.10
C TRP A 40 -49.87 5.91 -17.79
N MET A 41 -49.88 7.23 -17.59
CA MET A 41 -48.84 8.16 -18.06
C MET A 41 -47.57 8.15 -17.17
N TYR A 42 -47.33 7.01 -16.53
CA TYR A 42 -46.24 6.67 -15.62
C TYR A 42 -46.18 5.13 -15.50
N SER A 43 -45.15 4.58 -14.85
CA SER A 43 -45.10 3.13 -14.58
C SER A 43 -46.32 2.68 -13.78
N ARG A 44 -46.98 1.60 -14.19
CA ARG A 44 -48.20 1.06 -13.53
C ARG A 44 -48.08 0.87 -12.01
N TYR A 45 -46.89 0.49 -11.53
CA TYR A 45 -46.61 0.28 -10.10
C TYR A 45 -45.95 1.50 -9.43
N GLY A 46 -45.80 2.61 -10.15
CA GLY A 46 -45.20 3.85 -9.69
C GLY A 46 -46.19 4.80 -9.00
N ASP A 47 -45.65 5.87 -8.42
CA ASP A 47 -46.45 6.96 -7.86
C ASP A 47 -47.00 7.85 -8.99
N PRO A 48 -48.33 8.08 -9.09
CA PRO A 48 -48.91 8.97 -10.08
C PRO A 48 -48.30 10.38 -10.11
N ASN A 49 -47.76 10.87 -9.00
CA ASN A 49 -47.08 12.17 -8.94
C ASN A 49 -45.78 12.20 -9.77
N THR A 50 -45.23 11.04 -10.15
CA THR A 50 -44.06 10.92 -11.02
C THR A 50 -44.39 11.12 -12.50
N ALA A 51 -45.68 11.12 -12.87
CA ALA A 51 -46.12 11.36 -14.24
C ALA A 51 -45.60 12.71 -14.76
N LYS A 52 -45.02 12.69 -15.96
CA LYS A 52 -44.45 13.87 -16.62
C LYS A 52 -45.36 14.46 -17.70
N HIS A 53 -46.43 13.75 -18.04
CA HIS A 53 -47.44 14.13 -19.01
C HIS A 53 -48.82 13.65 -18.57
N TYR A 54 -49.86 14.20 -19.21
CA TYR A 54 -51.27 13.91 -18.92
C TYR A 54 -52.07 13.76 -20.21
N LEU A 55 -53.20 13.07 -20.14
CA LEU A 55 -54.08 12.81 -21.28
C LEU A 55 -54.84 14.08 -21.71
N LEU A 56 -54.84 14.36 -23.02
CA LEU A 56 -55.80 15.29 -23.64
C LEU A 56 -57.09 14.52 -23.96
N LYS A 57 -58.06 14.51 -23.04
CA LYS A 57 -59.25 13.62 -23.11
C LYS A 57 -59.97 13.66 -24.46
N ASP A 58 -60.17 14.85 -25.03
CA ASP A 58 -60.93 15.06 -26.27
C ASP A 58 -60.18 14.59 -27.54
N SER A 59 -58.93 14.14 -27.41
CA SER A 59 -58.13 13.61 -28.52
C SER A 59 -58.38 12.13 -28.82
N ILE A 60 -59.06 11.40 -27.93
CA ILE A 60 -59.26 9.96 -28.06
C ILE A 60 -60.14 9.64 -29.27
N LYS A 61 -59.63 8.79 -30.16
CA LYS A 61 -60.35 8.22 -31.30
C LYS A 61 -60.10 6.73 -31.38
N VAL A 62 -61.16 5.96 -31.60
CA VAL A 62 -61.11 4.50 -31.67
C VAL A 62 -61.46 4.05 -33.08
N TYR A 63 -60.66 3.14 -33.63
CA TYR A 63 -60.84 2.58 -34.96
C TYR A 63 -60.94 1.05 -34.90
N ASP A 64 -61.68 0.46 -35.84
CA ASP A 64 -61.75 -0.99 -36.02
C ASP A 64 -60.53 -1.52 -36.81
N GLU A 65 -60.47 -2.84 -37.02
CA GLU A 65 -59.40 -3.51 -37.77
C GLU A 65 -59.26 -3.03 -39.23
N ASN A 66 -60.34 -2.48 -39.80
CA ASN A 66 -60.41 -1.98 -41.18
C ASN A 66 -60.09 -0.48 -41.27
N GLY A 67 -59.83 0.18 -40.12
CA GLY A 67 -59.52 1.60 -40.03
C GLY A 67 -60.75 2.52 -40.03
N ASN A 68 -61.96 1.99 -39.86
CA ASN A 68 -63.15 2.82 -39.71
C ASN A 68 -63.28 3.29 -38.26
N GLU A 69 -63.68 4.54 -38.05
CA GLU A 69 -63.92 5.08 -36.72
C GLU A 69 -65.11 4.36 -36.06
N VAL A 70 -64.88 3.85 -34.85
CA VAL A 70 -65.88 3.14 -34.06
C VAL A 70 -66.73 4.16 -33.33
N ALA A 71 -68.04 4.06 -33.54
CA ALA A 71 -69.02 4.94 -32.89
C ALA A 71 -68.87 4.90 -31.36
N SER A 72 -69.00 6.08 -30.74
CA SER A 72 -68.78 6.30 -29.30
C SER A 72 -69.81 5.65 -28.37
N ASP A 73 -70.82 4.96 -28.92
CA ASP A 73 -71.76 4.11 -28.18
C ASP A 73 -71.25 2.68 -28.00
N LYS A 74 -70.22 2.27 -28.75
CA LYS A 74 -69.59 0.94 -28.68
C LYS A 74 -68.40 0.86 -27.73
N TRP A 75 -67.92 2.00 -27.25
CA TRP A 75 -66.89 2.09 -26.23
C TRP A 75 -67.20 3.25 -25.29
N THR A 76 -66.74 3.19 -24.05
CA THR A 76 -67.00 4.24 -23.05
C THR A 76 -65.72 4.65 -22.34
N PHE A 77 -65.50 5.96 -22.21
CA PHE A 77 -64.52 6.50 -21.29
C PHE A 77 -65.07 6.41 -19.88
N SER A 78 -64.34 5.78 -18.97
CA SER A 78 -64.76 5.68 -17.57
C SER A 78 -64.56 7.01 -16.87
N GLU A 79 -65.65 7.75 -16.68
CA GLU A 79 -65.63 8.96 -15.85
C GLU A 79 -65.60 8.56 -14.37
N ALA A 80 -64.86 9.31 -13.55
CA ALA A 80 -64.64 8.97 -12.15
C ALA A 80 -65.97 8.90 -11.36
N ALA A 81 -66.37 7.70 -10.93
CA ALA A 81 -67.11 7.54 -9.69
C ALA A 81 -66.09 7.44 -8.55
N ALA A 82 -66.32 8.16 -7.45
CA ALA A 82 -65.39 8.35 -6.33
C ALA A 82 -64.82 7.06 -5.66
N ASP A 83 -65.34 5.88 -6.03
CA ASP A 83 -65.03 4.60 -5.42
C ASP A 83 -64.22 3.63 -6.30
N TYR A 84 -63.82 4.02 -7.52
CA TYR A 84 -62.91 3.20 -8.33
C TYR A 84 -61.44 3.48 -7.98
N ALA A 85 -60.75 2.45 -7.46
CA ALA A 85 -59.32 2.50 -7.10
C ALA A 85 -58.38 2.90 -8.27
N ASP A 86 -58.87 2.80 -9.50
CA ASP A 86 -58.10 3.00 -10.72
C ASP A 86 -57.97 4.47 -11.17
N TYR A 87 -58.75 5.44 -10.65
CA TYR A 87 -58.64 6.84 -11.07
C TYR A 87 -57.43 7.57 -10.45
N LYS A 88 -56.61 8.26 -11.26
CA LYS A 88 -55.48 9.09 -10.78
C LYS A 88 -55.29 10.37 -11.60
N GLU A 89 -55.18 11.49 -10.90
CA GLU A 89 -54.86 12.81 -11.46
C GLU A 89 -53.56 13.35 -10.85
N LYS A 90 -52.91 14.24 -11.61
CA LYS A 90 -51.85 15.13 -11.11
C LYS A 90 -52.18 16.55 -11.57
N ASN A 91 -52.21 17.49 -10.64
CA ASN A 91 -52.58 18.89 -10.91
C ASN A 91 -53.94 19.08 -11.61
N GLY A 92 -54.91 18.19 -11.34
CA GLY A 92 -56.24 18.24 -11.97
C GLY A 92 -56.33 17.60 -13.37
N GLU A 93 -55.23 17.03 -13.86
CA GLU A 93 -55.14 16.41 -15.17
C GLU A 93 -55.07 14.88 -15.07
N TYR A 94 -55.69 14.17 -16.02
CA TYR A 94 -55.74 12.71 -16.06
C TYR A 94 -54.34 12.13 -16.31
N VAL A 95 -53.76 11.46 -15.31
CA VAL A 95 -52.51 10.67 -15.44
C VAL A 95 -52.77 9.16 -15.49
N HIS A 96 -54.03 8.77 -15.42
CA HIS A 96 -54.53 7.44 -15.72
C HIS A 96 -55.93 7.50 -16.34
N PHE A 97 -56.24 6.62 -17.30
CA PHE A 97 -57.62 6.47 -17.81
C PHE A 97 -58.01 5.03 -18.12
N THR A 98 -59.32 4.78 -18.23
CA THR A 98 -59.89 3.47 -18.58
C THR A 98 -60.95 3.61 -19.67
N LEU A 99 -60.84 2.79 -20.73
CA LEU A 99 -61.84 2.61 -21.78
C LEU A 99 -62.46 1.21 -21.68
N ASN A 100 -63.79 1.11 -21.78
CA ASN A 100 -64.50 -0.18 -21.87
C ASN A 100 -65.07 -0.35 -23.27
N PHE A 101 -64.94 -1.56 -23.83
CA PHE A 101 -65.40 -1.92 -25.18
C PHE A 101 -66.56 -2.92 -25.07
N ALA A 102 -67.69 -2.62 -25.70
CA ALA A 102 -68.91 -3.42 -25.56
C ALA A 102 -68.84 -4.76 -26.31
N GLU A 103 -68.14 -4.80 -27.43
CA GLU A 103 -68.04 -5.96 -28.33
C GLU A 103 -66.59 -6.47 -28.39
N LYS A 104 -66.41 -7.76 -28.63
CA LYS A 104 -65.11 -8.32 -28.98
C LYS A 104 -64.64 -7.83 -30.34
N GLY A 105 -63.33 -7.72 -30.53
CA GLY A 105 -62.74 -7.26 -31.79
C GLY A 105 -61.33 -6.71 -31.62
N VAL A 106 -60.75 -6.26 -32.73
CA VAL A 106 -59.46 -5.57 -32.76
C VAL A 106 -59.71 -4.07 -32.88
N TYR A 107 -59.19 -3.31 -31.93
CA TYR A 107 -59.36 -1.86 -31.83
C TYR A 107 -58.00 -1.16 -31.90
N LYS A 108 -57.96 -0.04 -32.62
CA LYS A 108 -56.84 0.90 -32.60
C LYS A 108 -57.29 2.19 -31.89
N VAL A 109 -56.70 2.47 -30.74
CA VAL A 109 -56.97 3.68 -29.96
C VAL A 109 -55.87 4.69 -30.22
N LYS A 110 -56.24 5.85 -30.76
CA LYS A 110 -55.35 6.99 -30.99
C LYS A 110 -55.69 8.12 -30.03
N TYR A 111 -54.69 8.71 -29.41
CA TYR A 111 -54.89 9.82 -28.48
C TYR A 111 -53.61 10.61 -28.28
N SER A 112 -53.72 11.77 -27.66
CA SER A 112 -52.63 12.70 -27.39
C SER A 112 -52.46 12.91 -25.89
N THR A 113 -51.23 13.11 -25.46
CA THR A 113 -50.87 13.55 -24.10
C THR A 113 -50.07 14.84 -24.17
N GLN A 114 -50.12 15.68 -23.14
CA GLN A 114 -49.29 16.88 -23.03
C GLN A 114 -48.37 16.83 -21.80
N THR A 115 -47.13 17.30 -21.90
CA THR A 115 -46.19 17.38 -20.77
C THR A 115 -46.56 18.48 -19.78
N PHE A 116 -46.22 18.30 -18.50
CA PHE A 116 -46.38 19.34 -17.49
C PHE A 116 -45.37 20.49 -17.67
N ASP A 117 -44.17 20.18 -18.16
CA ASP A 117 -43.15 21.17 -18.50
C ASP A 117 -43.20 21.41 -20.01
N VAL A 118 -43.46 22.66 -20.42
CA VAL A 118 -43.54 23.09 -21.83
C VAL A 118 -42.58 24.28 -22.06
N PRO A 119 -41.65 24.21 -23.03
CA PRO A 119 -41.34 23.07 -23.89
C PRO A 119 -40.85 21.83 -23.13
N THR A 120 -41.06 20.64 -23.69
CA THR A 120 -40.66 19.37 -23.06
C THR A 120 -39.17 19.34 -22.77
N PRO A 121 -38.74 18.98 -21.53
CA PRO A 121 -37.34 18.78 -21.21
C PRO A 121 -36.73 17.69 -22.11
N LEU A 122 -35.65 18.03 -22.81
CA LEU A 122 -34.92 17.10 -23.68
C LEU A 122 -34.28 15.96 -22.87
N ARG A 123 -34.08 14.82 -23.51
CA ARG A 123 -33.55 13.57 -22.92
C ARG A 123 -34.32 13.10 -21.69
N SER A 124 -35.60 13.48 -21.61
CA SER A 124 -36.52 13.03 -20.58
C SER A 124 -37.31 11.83 -21.08
N ALA A 125 -37.16 10.69 -20.41
CA ALA A 125 -38.01 9.54 -20.67
C ALA A 125 -39.44 9.82 -20.16
N LEU A 126 -40.41 9.75 -21.07
CA LEU A 126 -41.84 9.74 -20.83
C LEU A 126 -42.30 8.28 -20.84
N GLN A 127 -42.86 7.84 -19.71
CA GLN A 127 -43.38 6.48 -19.58
C GLN A 127 -44.88 6.48 -19.85
N ASN A 128 -45.34 5.50 -20.59
CA ASN A 128 -46.75 5.32 -20.85
C ASN A 128 -47.07 3.81 -20.91
N THR A 129 -47.75 3.29 -19.90
CA THR A 129 -48.05 1.85 -19.75
C THR A 129 -49.53 1.59 -19.99
N ALA A 130 -49.87 0.65 -20.87
CA ALA A 130 -51.23 0.15 -21.06
C ALA A 130 -51.42 -1.23 -20.39
N LEU A 131 -52.64 -1.54 -19.98
CA LEU A 131 -53.10 -2.88 -19.60
C LEU A 131 -54.38 -3.20 -20.36
N ILE A 132 -54.36 -4.27 -21.12
CA ILE A 132 -55.51 -4.79 -21.86
C ILE A 132 -56.05 -5.98 -21.08
N ILE A 133 -57.35 -6.00 -20.82
CA ILE A 133 -58.05 -7.06 -20.08
C ILE A 133 -59.12 -7.66 -21.00
N ASP A 134 -58.99 -8.95 -21.27
CA ASP A 134 -59.90 -9.75 -22.10
C ASP A 134 -60.44 -10.91 -21.27
N GLY A 135 -61.67 -10.78 -20.75
CA GLY A 135 -62.26 -11.73 -19.82
C GLY A 135 -61.44 -11.87 -18.53
N THR A 136 -60.79 -13.02 -18.33
CA THR A 136 -59.92 -13.29 -17.17
C THR A 136 -58.43 -13.08 -17.47
N GLU A 137 -58.08 -12.85 -18.73
CA GLU A 137 -56.70 -12.63 -19.15
C GLU A 137 -56.36 -11.14 -19.15
N SER A 138 -55.10 -10.81 -18.89
CA SER A 138 -54.62 -9.43 -18.98
C SER A 138 -53.19 -9.37 -19.51
N GLU A 139 -52.92 -8.42 -20.40
CA GLU A 139 -51.60 -8.16 -20.96
C GLU A 139 -51.17 -6.72 -20.68
N GLU A 140 -49.99 -6.55 -20.10
CA GLU A 140 -49.38 -5.24 -19.86
C GLU A 140 -48.42 -4.88 -21.01
N ILE A 141 -48.57 -3.66 -21.52
CA ILE A 141 -47.79 -3.17 -22.65
C ILE A 141 -47.17 -1.84 -22.26
N ASN A 142 -45.86 -1.88 -22.09
CA ASN A 142 -45.08 -0.71 -21.77
C ASN A 142 -44.63 -0.01 -23.05
N ALA A 143 -44.94 1.28 -23.15
CA ALA A 143 -44.33 2.18 -24.12
C ALA A 143 -43.66 3.33 -23.40
N GLY A 144 -42.79 4.01 -24.11
CA GLY A 144 -42.21 5.25 -23.64
C GLY A 144 -41.53 5.95 -24.80
N GLU A 145 -41.35 7.25 -24.64
CA GLU A 145 -40.61 8.06 -25.58
C GLU A 145 -39.52 8.81 -24.83
N THR A 146 -38.32 8.84 -25.38
CA THR A 146 -37.26 9.72 -24.86
C THR A 146 -37.15 10.86 -25.83
N THR A 147 -37.62 12.03 -25.43
CA THR A 147 -37.44 13.25 -26.21
C THR A 147 -35.95 13.44 -26.47
N ASP A 148 -35.53 13.59 -27.72
CA ASP A 148 -34.16 13.98 -28.03
C ASP A 148 -34.19 15.23 -28.90
N VAL A 149 -33.02 15.77 -29.24
CA VAL A 149 -32.93 16.88 -30.18
C VAL A 149 -33.41 16.43 -31.56
N GLU A 150 -34.36 17.17 -32.13
CA GLU A 150 -34.91 16.89 -33.47
C GLU A 150 -34.26 17.76 -34.55
N GLY A 151 -33.55 18.81 -34.14
CA GLY A 151 -32.92 19.78 -35.03
C GLY A 151 -31.62 19.30 -35.66
N ALA A 152 -31.30 19.92 -36.80
CA ALA A 152 -30.10 19.64 -37.59
C ALA A 152 -29.20 20.87 -37.70
N LEU A 153 -29.22 21.79 -36.73
CA LEU A 153 -28.35 22.97 -36.74
C LEU A 153 -26.88 22.60 -36.57
N GLY A 154 -26.58 21.48 -35.90
CA GLY A 154 -25.20 21.05 -35.66
C GLY A 154 -24.52 21.91 -34.60
N ILE A 155 -25.12 21.95 -33.41
CA ILE A 155 -24.66 22.78 -32.29
C ILE A 155 -23.46 22.12 -31.59
N THR A 156 -22.45 22.92 -31.22
CA THR A 156 -21.39 22.48 -30.30
C THR A 156 -21.21 23.46 -29.16
N LYS A 157 -21.00 22.91 -27.97
CA LYS A 157 -20.67 23.65 -26.76
C LYS A 157 -19.34 23.18 -26.20
N THR A 158 -18.45 24.12 -25.90
CA THR A 158 -17.12 23.86 -25.32
C THR A 158 -16.88 24.75 -24.10
N ALA A 159 -15.99 24.30 -23.21
CA ALA A 159 -15.50 25.07 -22.07
C ALA A 159 -13.98 25.22 -22.19
N PRO A 160 -13.48 26.14 -23.06
CA PRO A 160 -12.08 26.20 -23.45
C PRO A 160 -11.09 26.46 -22.30
N SER A 161 -11.52 27.15 -21.25
CA SER A 161 -10.63 27.50 -20.13
C SER A 161 -11.37 27.67 -18.81
N LYS A 162 -10.61 27.49 -17.73
CA LYS A 162 -11.01 27.82 -16.35
C LYS A 162 -9.95 28.73 -15.77
N ASN A 163 -10.36 29.71 -14.98
CA ASN A 163 -9.46 30.60 -14.28
C ASN A 163 -9.75 30.55 -12.78
N TYR A 164 -8.82 29.92 -12.03
CA TYR A 164 -8.90 29.78 -10.59
C TYR A 164 -8.57 31.07 -9.82
N ALA A 165 -7.97 32.06 -10.48
CA ALA A 165 -7.72 33.36 -9.87
C ALA A 165 -9.02 34.17 -9.76
N THR A 166 -9.93 34.02 -10.74
CA THR A 166 -11.19 34.77 -10.83
C THR A 166 -12.42 33.92 -10.53
N ASN A 167 -12.26 32.62 -10.28
CA ASN A 167 -13.32 31.63 -10.19
C ASN A 167 -14.25 31.67 -11.41
N THR A 168 -13.67 31.63 -12.61
CA THR A 168 -14.44 31.68 -13.86
C THR A 168 -14.25 30.46 -14.76
N ILE A 169 -15.29 30.13 -15.52
CA ILE A 169 -15.26 29.17 -16.63
C ILE A 169 -15.65 29.92 -17.90
N SER A 170 -14.80 29.84 -18.92
CA SER A 170 -15.08 30.36 -20.25
C SER A 170 -15.82 29.31 -21.07
N TRP A 171 -16.87 29.74 -21.78
CA TRP A 171 -17.73 28.93 -22.60
C TRP A 171 -17.76 29.45 -24.03
N GLN A 172 -17.89 28.52 -24.98
CA GLN A 172 -18.16 28.83 -26.37
C GLN A 172 -19.29 27.95 -26.89
N VAL A 173 -20.25 28.56 -27.56
CA VAL A 173 -21.31 27.88 -28.28
C VAL A 173 -21.23 28.28 -29.75
N VAL A 174 -21.26 27.29 -30.63
CA VAL A 174 -21.37 27.47 -32.09
C VAL A 174 -22.63 26.76 -32.54
N LEU A 175 -23.60 27.50 -33.07
CA LEU A 175 -24.87 26.97 -33.58
C LEU A 175 -24.99 27.19 -35.08
N ASN A 176 -25.85 26.39 -35.71
CA ASN A 176 -26.14 26.41 -37.14
C ASN A 176 -24.91 26.18 -38.05
N LYS A 177 -24.08 25.20 -37.69
CA LYS A 177 -22.97 24.73 -38.56
C LYS A 177 -23.45 24.25 -39.92
N ASN A 178 -24.68 23.74 -39.98
CA ASN A 178 -25.29 23.26 -41.22
C ASN A 178 -25.99 24.37 -42.02
N ARG A 179 -25.99 25.62 -41.54
CA ARG A 179 -26.53 26.81 -42.23
C ARG A 179 -27.98 26.67 -42.68
N LEU A 180 -28.81 26.09 -41.82
CA LEU A 180 -30.25 26.01 -42.02
C LEU A 180 -30.87 27.40 -41.80
N LEU A 181 -31.95 27.70 -42.53
CA LEU A 181 -32.72 28.90 -42.31
C LEU A 181 -33.42 28.82 -40.94
N MET A 182 -33.11 29.75 -40.05
CA MET A 182 -33.73 29.92 -38.75
C MET A 182 -34.54 31.21 -38.74
N LYS A 183 -35.82 31.13 -38.35
CA LYS A 183 -36.66 32.29 -38.05
C LYS A 183 -37.00 32.30 -36.57
N ASP A 184 -37.02 33.49 -35.99
CA ASP A 184 -37.41 33.76 -34.60
C ASP A 184 -36.66 32.85 -33.61
N ALA A 185 -35.35 32.66 -33.84
CA ALA A 185 -34.52 31.78 -33.03
C ALA A 185 -34.39 32.29 -31.59
N ILE A 186 -34.74 31.44 -30.63
CA ILE A 186 -34.55 31.66 -29.20
C ILE A 186 -33.54 30.63 -28.69
N ILE A 187 -32.42 31.11 -28.17
CA ILE A 187 -31.31 30.32 -27.67
C ILE A 187 -31.33 30.41 -26.15
N LYS A 188 -31.56 29.30 -25.47
CA LYS A 188 -31.59 29.21 -24.01
C LYS A 188 -30.34 28.50 -23.52
N ASP A 189 -29.44 29.22 -22.88
CA ASP A 189 -28.31 28.64 -22.16
C ASP A 189 -28.75 28.42 -20.70
N ARG A 190 -28.56 27.20 -20.19
CA ARG A 190 -29.05 26.79 -18.87
C ARG A 190 -27.94 26.10 -18.11
N TYR A 191 -27.78 26.44 -16.85
CA TYR A 191 -26.74 25.84 -15.99
C TYR A 191 -27.20 24.51 -15.39
N THR A 192 -27.80 23.68 -16.25
CA THR A 192 -28.25 22.33 -15.96
C THR A 192 -27.98 21.42 -17.17
N THR A 193 -28.06 20.11 -17.00
CA THR A 193 -28.13 19.18 -18.15
C THR A 193 -29.39 19.42 -18.99
N LEU A 194 -29.43 18.88 -20.20
CA LEU A 194 -30.61 18.90 -21.08
C LEU A 194 -31.85 18.33 -20.38
N SER A 195 -31.66 17.25 -19.62
CA SER A 195 -32.68 16.60 -18.78
C SER A 195 -33.09 17.39 -17.53
N GLY A 196 -32.36 18.45 -17.18
CA GLY A 196 -32.60 19.26 -15.98
C GLY A 196 -32.17 18.61 -14.64
N ILE A 197 -31.56 17.42 -14.67
CA ILE A 197 -31.21 16.65 -13.46
C ILE A 197 -30.03 17.27 -12.71
N ASN A 198 -28.90 17.51 -13.38
CA ASN A 198 -27.73 18.09 -12.72
C ASN A 198 -27.80 19.61 -12.85
N LYS A 199 -27.56 20.32 -11.74
CA LYS A 199 -27.56 21.77 -11.67
C LYS A 199 -26.16 22.26 -11.29
N SER A 200 -25.79 23.40 -11.83
CA SER A 200 -24.50 24.03 -11.59
C SER A 200 -24.68 25.39 -10.96
N ALA A 201 -23.87 25.67 -9.95
CA ALA A 201 -23.78 26.98 -9.33
C ALA A 201 -22.88 27.90 -10.19
N LEU A 202 -23.42 28.30 -11.33
CA LEU A 202 -22.79 29.22 -12.27
C LEU A 202 -23.56 30.54 -12.32
N GLN A 203 -22.90 31.62 -12.73
CA GLN A 203 -23.52 32.92 -12.97
C GLN A 203 -22.88 33.60 -14.18
N LEU A 204 -23.68 34.13 -15.10
CA LEU A 204 -23.16 34.85 -16.27
C LEU A 204 -22.39 36.11 -15.85
N ILE A 205 -21.20 36.30 -16.41
CA ILE A 205 -20.52 37.60 -16.40
C ILE A 205 -20.98 38.37 -17.65
N GLU A 206 -22.02 39.19 -17.51
CA GLU A 206 -22.69 39.82 -18.67
C GLU A 206 -21.71 40.57 -19.59
N SER A 207 -20.73 41.29 -19.03
CA SER A 207 -19.74 42.05 -19.80
C SER A 207 -18.79 41.19 -20.65
N SER A 208 -18.76 39.87 -20.43
CA SER A 208 -17.93 38.94 -21.18
C SER A 208 -18.63 38.38 -22.43
N LEU A 209 -19.95 38.54 -22.55
CA LEU A 209 -20.73 37.96 -23.64
C LEU A 209 -20.40 38.65 -24.98
N VAL A 210 -19.90 37.87 -25.92
CA VAL A 210 -19.63 38.31 -27.30
C VAL A 210 -20.33 37.37 -28.26
N VAL A 211 -21.33 37.89 -28.99
CA VAL A 211 -22.09 37.17 -30.02
C VAL A 211 -21.58 37.56 -31.42
N LYS A 212 -21.38 36.59 -32.29
CA LYS A 212 -20.94 36.75 -33.68
C LYS A 212 -21.85 35.97 -34.63
N ALA A 213 -22.07 36.52 -35.82
CA ALA A 213 -22.66 35.80 -36.94
C ALA A 213 -21.61 35.60 -38.04
N ASN A 214 -21.63 34.45 -38.69
CA ASN A 214 -20.77 34.13 -39.82
C ASN A 214 -21.62 33.69 -41.02
N ASP A 215 -21.55 34.45 -42.10
CA ASP A 215 -22.33 34.27 -43.34
C ASP A 215 -21.75 33.23 -44.30
N GLY A 216 -20.60 32.63 -43.98
CA GLY A 216 -19.85 31.75 -44.88
C GLY A 216 -18.48 32.29 -45.24
N THR A 217 -18.26 33.58 -45.00
CA THR A 217 -17.06 34.29 -45.43
C THR A 217 -16.44 35.10 -44.30
N THR A 218 -17.24 35.82 -43.52
CA THR A 218 -16.72 36.77 -42.51
C THR A 218 -17.47 36.67 -41.19
N ASP A 219 -16.72 36.86 -40.08
CA ASP A 219 -17.29 37.00 -38.74
C ASP A 219 -17.71 38.45 -38.50
N LYS A 220 -18.98 38.68 -38.16
CA LYS A 220 -19.50 39.97 -37.70
C LYS A 220 -19.91 39.88 -36.23
N VAL A 221 -19.36 40.75 -35.39
CA VAL A 221 -19.81 40.92 -34.00
C VAL A 221 -21.20 41.56 -34.00
N LEU A 222 -22.13 40.94 -33.30
CA LEU A 222 -23.51 41.40 -33.19
C LEU A 222 -23.67 42.41 -32.05
N THR A 223 -24.56 43.38 -32.24
CA THR A 223 -24.83 44.44 -31.27
C THR A 223 -26.08 44.11 -30.44
N LYS A 224 -25.95 44.11 -29.11
CA LYS A 224 -27.07 43.94 -28.18
C LYS A 224 -28.14 45.01 -28.43
N ASP A 225 -29.41 44.63 -28.30
CA ASP A 225 -30.62 45.42 -28.53
C ASP A 225 -30.87 45.86 -29.98
N SER A 226 -29.96 45.57 -30.91
CA SER A 226 -30.14 45.79 -32.37
C SER A 226 -30.22 44.48 -33.14
N ASP A 227 -29.26 43.58 -32.90
CA ASP A 227 -29.13 42.30 -33.60
C ASP A 227 -29.60 41.11 -32.74
N TYR A 228 -29.55 41.25 -31.41
CA TYR A 228 -30.07 40.26 -30.47
C TYR A 228 -30.49 40.93 -29.16
N VAL A 229 -31.37 40.29 -28.40
CA VAL A 229 -31.70 40.68 -27.01
C VAL A 229 -31.17 39.60 -26.07
N LEU A 230 -30.56 40.03 -24.96
CA LEU A 230 -30.19 39.15 -23.84
C LEU A 230 -31.27 39.26 -22.77
N GLU A 231 -31.88 38.14 -22.41
CA GLU A 231 -32.98 38.06 -21.46
C GLU A 231 -32.63 37.11 -20.31
N LYS A 232 -33.13 37.41 -19.12
CA LYS A 232 -33.00 36.53 -17.95
C LYS A 232 -33.96 35.36 -18.05
N VAL A 233 -33.66 34.28 -17.33
CA VAL A 233 -34.61 33.21 -17.10
C VAL A 233 -35.67 33.70 -16.10
N ASP A 234 -36.92 33.27 -16.24
CA ASP A 234 -37.99 33.67 -15.33
C ASP A 234 -37.66 33.25 -13.89
N GLY A 235 -37.76 34.19 -12.94
CA GLY A 235 -37.39 33.97 -11.54
C GLY A 235 -35.89 33.99 -11.24
N ASP A 236 -35.04 34.28 -12.24
CA ASP A 236 -33.59 34.42 -12.11
C ASP A 236 -33.18 35.88 -12.24
N GLU A 237 -32.89 36.53 -11.11
CA GLU A 237 -32.55 37.96 -11.11
C GLU A 237 -31.10 38.24 -11.52
N ASP A 238 -30.21 37.25 -11.46
CA ASP A 238 -28.77 37.44 -11.51
C ASP A 238 -28.05 36.55 -12.53
N TYR A 239 -28.81 35.90 -13.43
CA TYR A 239 -28.33 34.94 -14.42
C TYR A 239 -27.69 33.69 -13.80
N SER A 240 -28.18 33.23 -12.63
CA SER A 240 -27.68 32.03 -11.94
C SER A 240 -28.33 30.72 -12.39
N LEU A 241 -29.43 30.78 -13.15
CA LEU A 241 -30.09 29.65 -13.80
C LEU A 241 -29.71 29.55 -15.28
N GLY A 242 -29.23 30.64 -15.86
CA GLY A 242 -28.82 30.74 -17.26
C GLY A 242 -29.27 32.06 -17.89
N PHE A 243 -29.41 32.07 -19.22
CA PHE A 243 -29.87 33.24 -19.97
C PHE A 243 -30.46 32.85 -21.32
N ASN A 244 -31.25 33.75 -21.89
CA ASN A 244 -31.81 33.60 -23.24
C ASN A 244 -31.21 34.65 -24.18
N ILE A 245 -30.85 34.23 -25.41
CA ILE A 245 -30.53 35.11 -26.52
C ILE A 245 -31.62 34.96 -27.57
N ARG A 246 -32.30 36.05 -27.89
CA ARG A 246 -33.26 36.11 -29.01
C ARG A 246 -32.67 36.92 -30.14
N LEU A 247 -32.55 36.32 -31.33
CA LEU A 247 -32.08 37.03 -32.52
C LEU A 247 -33.18 37.97 -33.03
N ILE A 248 -32.81 39.21 -33.33
CA ILE A 248 -33.74 40.25 -33.78
C ILE A 248 -33.17 41.02 -34.98
N GLY A 249 -33.94 41.98 -35.50
CA GLY A 249 -33.47 42.86 -36.57
C GLY A 249 -33.07 42.06 -37.82
N ALA A 250 -31.85 42.32 -38.31
CA ALA A 250 -31.31 41.65 -39.50
C ALA A 250 -31.09 40.14 -39.32
N TYR A 251 -31.08 39.64 -38.09
CA TYR A 251 -30.83 38.24 -37.74
C TYR A 251 -32.08 37.51 -37.23
N ALA A 252 -33.24 38.18 -37.17
CA ALA A 252 -34.52 37.53 -36.83
C ALA A 252 -34.86 36.39 -37.82
N THR A 253 -34.37 36.48 -39.05
CA THR A 253 -34.36 35.40 -40.04
C THR A 253 -32.96 35.28 -40.62
N THR A 254 -32.27 34.18 -40.37
CA THR A 254 -30.87 33.99 -40.80
C THR A 254 -30.50 32.53 -41.02
N SER A 255 -29.57 32.28 -41.93
CA SER A 255 -28.88 31.00 -42.11
C SER A 255 -27.43 31.05 -41.63
N ASP A 256 -27.05 32.13 -40.96
CA ASP A 256 -25.68 32.33 -40.50
C ASP A 256 -25.37 31.35 -39.37
N GLN A 257 -24.09 31.00 -39.27
CA GLN A 257 -23.56 30.34 -38.09
C GLN A 257 -23.44 31.39 -36.99
N ILE A 258 -24.05 31.15 -35.84
CA ILE A 258 -23.94 32.06 -34.69
C ILE A 258 -22.97 31.47 -33.68
N THR A 259 -22.00 32.26 -33.25
CA THR A 259 -21.04 31.89 -32.22
C THR A 259 -21.16 32.86 -31.07
N PHE A 260 -21.32 32.38 -29.84
CA PHE A 260 -21.21 33.23 -28.67
C PHE A 260 -20.22 32.68 -27.66
N ASN A 261 -19.37 33.57 -27.16
CA ASN A 261 -18.40 33.29 -26.11
C ASN A 261 -18.77 34.11 -24.88
N TYR A 262 -18.64 33.53 -23.71
CA TYR A 262 -18.95 34.19 -22.44
C TYR A 262 -18.25 33.47 -21.29
N ASP A 263 -18.05 34.19 -20.20
CA ASP A 263 -17.55 33.66 -18.95
C ASP A 263 -18.69 33.54 -17.94
N THR A 264 -18.53 32.56 -17.06
CA THR A 264 -19.39 32.39 -15.87
C THR A 264 -18.53 32.42 -14.62
N HIS A 265 -19.01 33.03 -13.54
CA HIS A 265 -18.50 32.76 -12.21
C HIS A 265 -19.00 31.40 -11.74
N PHE A 266 -18.14 30.61 -11.08
CA PHE A 266 -18.54 29.36 -10.43
C PHE A 266 -18.44 29.50 -8.90
N PHE A 267 -19.44 28.97 -8.19
CA PHE A 267 -19.56 29.08 -6.74
C PHE A 267 -19.47 27.70 -6.09
N MET A 268 -18.33 27.42 -5.45
CA MET A 268 -18.07 26.11 -4.86
C MET A 268 -18.88 25.84 -3.60
N ASP A 269 -19.19 26.88 -2.83
CA ASP A 269 -20.02 26.83 -1.63
C ASP A 269 -21.50 26.53 -1.93
N LYS A 270 -21.95 26.88 -3.15
CA LYS A 270 -23.32 26.66 -3.63
C LYS A 270 -23.46 25.44 -4.56
N GLN A 271 -22.34 24.87 -5.02
CA GLN A 271 -22.36 23.78 -5.99
C GLN A 271 -22.97 22.51 -5.36
N PRO A 272 -24.04 21.95 -5.94
CA PRO A 272 -24.57 20.67 -5.50
C PRO A 272 -23.48 19.60 -5.52
N HIS A 273 -23.28 18.93 -4.38
CA HIS A 273 -22.31 17.85 -4.28
C HIS A 273 -22.80 16.64 -5.08
N HIS A 274 -22.01 16.25 -6.08
CA HIS A 274 -22.20 15.00 -6.79
C HIS A 274 -21.24 13.97 -6.16
N ASP A 275 -21.78 12.94 -5.50
CA ASP A 275 -21.07 11.97 -4.64
C ASP A 275 -20.01 11.07 -5.34
N THR A 276 -19.52 11.45 -6.51
CA THR A 276 -18.54 10.67 -7.28
C THR A 276 -17.20 11.39 -7.39
N GLY A 277 -16.38 11.30 -6.33
CA GLY A 277 -14.92 11.34 -6.42
C GLY A 277 -14.26 12.68 -6.77
N THR A 278 -13.56 13.24 -5.78
CA THR A 278 -12.49 14.26 -5.83
C THR A 278 -12.78 15.57 -6.58
N THR A 279 -13.17 15.60 -7.87
CA THR A 279 -13.44 16.84 -8.65
C THR A 279 -14.90 17.28 -8.63
N GLN A 280 -15.17 18.59 -8.68
CA GLN A 280 -16.54 19.12 -8.76
C GLN A 280 -17.00 19.30 -10.20
N ARG A 281 -18.19 18.78 -10.51
CA ARG A 281 -18.82 18.79 -11.84
C ARG A 281 -19.67 20.04 -12.04
N PHE A 282 -19.52 20.70 -13.20
CA PHE A 282 -20.34 21.81 -13.66
C PHE A 282 -20.89 21.47 -15.05
N ASP A 283 -22.20 21.30 -15.12
CA ASP A 283 -22.99 21.11 -16.34
C ASP A 283 -23.54 22.44 -16.88
N ASN A 284 -23.52 22.57 -18.19
CA ASN A 284 -24.17 23.66 -18.90
C ASN A 284 -24.75 23.13 -20.22
N SER A 285 -26.00 23.45 -20.52
CA SER A 285 -26.69 23.09 -21.75
C SER A 285 -27.16 24.33 -22.52
N VAL A 286 -27.23 24.21 -23.83
CA VAL A 286 -27.88 25.16 -24.72
C VAL A 286 -29.02 24.45 -25.45
N VAL A 287 -30.17 25.11 -25.54
CA VAL A 287 -31.36 24.67 -26.29
C VAL A 287 -31.76 25.79 -27.24
N VAL A 288 -31.96 25.47 -28.51
CA VAL A 288 -32.34 26.44 -29.54
C VAL A 288 -33.69 26.03 -30.12
N THR A 289 -34.67 26.92 -30.05
CA THR A 289 -35.96 26.78 -30.73
C THR A 289 -36.02 27.75 -31.89
N TYR A 290 -36.40 27.29 -33.08
CA TYR A 290 -36.49 28.12 -34.28
C TYR A 290 -37.57 27.62 -35.23
N THR A 291 -38.12 28.50 -36.06
CA THR A 291 -38.98 28.11 -37.17
C THR A 291 -38.12 27.87 -38.42
N GLY A 292 -38.23 26.68 -39.00
CA GLY A 292 -37.48 26.25 -40.18
C GLY A 292 -38.07 26.74 -41.50
N GLU A 293 -37.42 26.39 -42.61
CA GLU A 293 -37.93 26.69 -43.96
C GLU A 293 -39.27 25.98 -44.26
N ASP A 294 -39.49 24.81 -43.65
CA ASP A 294 -40.73 24.04 -43.71
C ASP A 294 -41.91 24.69 -42.95
N GLY A 295 -41.67 25.83 -42.29
CA GLY A 295 -42.66 26.54 -41.49
C GLY A 295 -43.00 25.87 -40.16
N LYS A 296 -42.29 24.81 -39.77
CA LYS A 296 -42.46 24.12 -38.49
C LYS A 296 -41.46 24.65 -37.46
N ASN A 297 -41.79 24.47 -36.19
CA ASN A 297 -40.85 24.72 -35.10
C ASN A 297 -39.93 23.52 -34.91
N HIS A 298 -38.65 23.79 -34.73
CA HIS A 298 -37.60 22.81 -34.52
C HIS A 298 -36.88 23.13 -33.21
N THR A 299 -36.38 22.09 -32.56
CA THR A 299 -35.61 22.19 -31.32
C THR A 299 -34.31 21.43 -31.47
N ASP A 300 -33.18 22.11 -31.26
CA ASP A 300 -31.83 21.52 -31.23
C ASP A 300 -31.14 21.89 -29.91
N GLY A 301 -30.07 21.20 -29.53
CA GLY A 301 -29.36 21.48 -28.30
C GLY A 301 -28.04 20.76 -28.16
N ALA A 302 -27.21 21.25 -27.24
CA ALA A 302 -25.96 20.62 -26.86
C ALA A 302 -25.72 20.83 -25.37
N GLU A 303 -25.01 19.91 -24.73
CA GLU A 303 -24.58 20.05 -23.34
C GLU A 303 -23.11 19.70 -23.19
N LEU A 304 -22.50 20.25 -22.15
CA LEU A 304 -21.14 19.92 -21.75
C LEU A 304 -21.05 19.91 -20.23
N ALA A 305 -20.43 18.85 -19.72
CA ALA A 305 -19.93 18.81 -18.35
C ALA A 305 -18.45 19.19 -18.33
N THR A 306 -18.05 19.98 -17.34
CA THR A 306 -16.65 20.31 -17.08
C THR A 306 -16.34 20.21 -15.60
N TRP A 307 -15.09 19.87 -15.26
CA TRP A 307 -14.69 19.59 -13.87
C TRP A 307 -13.70 20.61 -13.33
N VAL A 308 -13.95 21.09 -12.12
CA VAL A 308 -13.03 21.90 -11.32
C VAL A 308 -12.14 20.97 -10.49
N SER A 309 -10.86 21.34 -10.35
CA SER A 309 -9.85 20.55 -9.62
C SER A 309 -10.33 20.13 -8.23
N ALA A 310 -10.00 18.90 -7.85
CA ALA A 310 -10.34 18.35 -6.54
C ALA A 310 -9.78 19.14 -5.37
N GLN A 311 -8.60 19.73 -5.56
CA GLN A 311 -7.97 20.57 -4.54
C GLN A 311 -8.82 21.79 -4.19
N TYR A 312 -9.66 22.24 -5.12
CA TYR A 312 -10.60 23.34 -4.87
C TYR A 312 -11.73 22.93 -3.94
N ALA A 313 -12.04 21.65 -3.74
CA ALA A 313 -13.14 21.22 -2.87
C ALA A 313 -12.90 21.48 -1.37
N PHE A 314 -11.66 21.84 -0.97
CA PHE A 314 -11.30 22.05 0.43
C PHE A 314 -11.26 23.52 0.87
N ASN A 315 -11.64 24.46 0.00
CA ASN A 315 -11.52 25.91 0.25
C ASN A 315 -10.10 26.35 0.70
N GLY A 316 -9.08 25.61 0.27
CA GLY A 316 -7.70 25.83 0.67
C GLY A 316 -6.77 24.73 0.16
N LEU A 317 -5.47 24.94 0.35
CA LEU A 317 -4.41 24.02 -0.05
C LEU A 317 -3.20 24.19 0.85
N LYS A 318 -2.45 23.12 1.13
CA LYS A 318 -1.16 23.21 1.81
C LYS A 318 -0.07 22.50 1.02
N TYR A 319 1.08 23.15 0.92
CA TYR A 319 2.27 22.62 0.27
C TYR A 319 3.52 23.24 0.90
N GLY A 320 4.69 22.71 0.60
CA GLY A 320 5.93 23.27 1.09
C GLY A 320 7.15 22.83 0.30
N LYS A 321 8.32 23.27 0.77
CA LYS A 321 9.63 22.93 0.20
C LYS A 321 10.62 22.73 1.33
N TYR A 322 11.48 21.73 1.19
CA TYR A 322 12.66 21.57 2.03
C TYR A 322 13.83 22.28 1.35
N LEU A 323 14.59 23.05 2.11
CA LEU A 323 15.82 23.69 1.66
C LEU A 323 16.94 23.35 2.65
N THR A 324 18.10 22.98 2.12
CA THR A 324 19.31 22.78 2.93
C THR A 324 19.88 24.11 3.39
N GLU A 325 20.72 24.07 4.43
CA GLU A 325 21.56 25.20 4.82
C GLU A 325 22.28 25.81 3.60
N GLY A 326 22.29 27.14 3.51
CA GLY A 326 22.94 27.90 2.44
C GLY A 326 22.13 28.01 1.14
N ALA A 327 20.97 27.36 1.02
CA ALA A 327 20.13 27.45 -0.17
C ALA A 327 19.48 28.83 -0.35
N ASP A 328 19.32 29.26 -1.61
CA ASP A 328 18.67 30.53 -1.98
C ASP A 328 17.14 30.41 -1.87
N VAL A 329 16.58 31.03 -0.82
CA VAL A 329 15.15 31.02 -0.53
C VAL A 329 14.37 31.84 -1.55
N ALA A 330 14.92 32.98 -1.99
CA ALA A 330 14.27 33.83 -2.97
C ALA A 330 14.07 33.10 -4.30
N LYS A 331 15.10 32.40 -4.78
CA LYS A 331 15.02 31.55 -5.98
C LYS A 331 14.03 30.40 -5.78
N ALA A 332 13.99 29.78 -4.60
CA ALA A 332 13.05 28.70 -4.29
C ALA A 332 11.58 29.15 -4.40
N PHE A 333 11.27 30.42 -4.13
CA PHE A 333 9.94 31.02 -4.26
C PHE A 333 9.76 31.83 -5.55
N SER A 334 10.56 31.56 -6.59
CA SER A 334 10.46 32.25 -7.89
C SER A 334 10.53 33.78 -7.78
N HIS A 335 11.30 34.28 -6.81
CA HIS A 335 11.47 35.69 -6.43
C HIS A 335 10.28 36.35 -5.70
N ASN A 336 9.25 35.59 -5.34
CA ASN A 336 8.15 36.01 -4.47
C ASN A 336 8.32 35.44 -3.05
N ASN A 337 9.48 35.72 -2.44
CA ASN A 337 9.79 35.25 -1.09
C ASN A 337 8.91 35.95 -0.05
N PRO A 338 8.06 35.22 0.71
CA PRO A 338 7.26 35.82 1.78
C PRO A 338 8.07 36.03 3.07
N PHE A 339 9.24 35.38 3.20
CA PHE A 339 10.06 35.37 4.41
C PHE A 339 11.11 36.48 4.41
N LEU A 340 11.59 36.85 5.60
CA LEU A 340 12.69 37.79 5.76
C LEU A 340 14.03 37.19 5.33
N GLU A 341 14.24 35.88 5.57
CA GLU A 341 15.48 35.20 5.18
C GLU A 341 15.55 35.02 3.66
N THR A 342 16.65 35.49 3.05
CA THR A 342 16.92 35.30 1.61
C THR A 342 17.74 34.04 1.33
N THR A 343 18.39 33.52 2.36
CA THR A 343 19.22 32.31 2.34
C THR A 343 18.87 31.49 3.58
N ALA A 344 18.69 30.19 3.42
CA ALA A 344 18.37 29.31 4.53
C ALA A 344 19.57 29.24 5.49
N GLY A 345 19.39 29.71 6.72
CA GLY A 345 20.46 29.67 7.74
C GLY A 345 20.78 28.26 8.26
N GLU A 346 19.87 27.32 8.04
CA GLU A 346 19.95 25.92 8.46
C GLU A 346 18.99 25.08 7.59
N ASN A 347 19.03 23.76 7.74
CA ASN A 347 18.04 22.87 7.12
C ASN A 347 16.63 23.27 7.58
N SER A 348 15.77 23.64 6.63
CA SER A 348 14.47 24.24 6.94
C SER A 348 13.38 23.73 5.99
N VAL A 349 12.16 23.65 6.51
CA VAL A 349 10.95 23.45 5.71
C VAL A 349 10.15 24.74 5.68
N TYR A 350 9.74 25.11 4.47
CA TYR A 350 8.95 26.30 4.20
C TYR A 350 7.57 25.86 3.73
N TRP A 351 6.56 26.14 4.55
CA TRP A 351 5.17 25.81 4.31
C TRP A 351 4.39 27.00 3.76
N THR A 352 3.42 26.70 2.91
CA THR A 352 2.39 27.62 2.44
C THR A 352 1.03 26.95 2.63
N ALA A 353 0.15 27.58 3.39
CA ALA A 353 -1.24 27.17 3.56
C ALA A 353 -2.17 28.26 3.01
N LEU A 354 -2.77 27.99 1.85
CA LEU A 354 -3.79 28.82 1.21
C LEU A 354 -5.16 28.56 1.84
N PHE A 355 -5.90 29.63 2.10
CA PHE A 355 -7.28 29.58 2.57
C PHE A 355 -8.18 30.54 1.79
N ASN A 356 -9.47 30.26 1.84
CA ASN A 356 -10.53 31.05 1.21
C ASN A 356 -10.42 31.12 -0.33
N THR A 357 -10.08 30.00 -0.97
CA THR A 357 -10.04 29.90 -2.44
C THR A 357 -11.42 30.07 -3.08
N TRP A 358 -12.50 29.85 -2.32
CA TRP A 358 -13.87 30.10 -2.76
C TRP A 358 -14.26 31.58 -2.76
N LYS A 359 -13.44 32.44 -2.13
CA LYS A 359 -13.69 33.89 -2.00
C LYS A 359 -15.01 34.19 -1.29
N THR A 360 -15.29 33.42 -0.26
CA THR A 360 -16.40 33.66 0.67
C THR A 360 -15.96 34.62 1.77
N THR A 361 -16.91 35.21 2.51
CA THR A 361 -16.57 36.00 3.69
C THR A 361 -16.14 35.08 4.85
N ILE A 362 -14.86 35.13 5.21
CA ILE A 362 -14.33 34.53 6.43
C ILE A 362 -14.47 35.56 7.56
N PRO A 363 -15.26 35.29 8.62
CA PRO A 363 -15.49 36.26 9.67
C PRO A 363 -14.25 36.44 10.56
N LYS A 364 -14.14 37.62 11.18
CA LYS A 364 -13.25 37.84 12.33
C LYS A 364 -13.51 36.82 13.43
N GLU A 365 -12.54 36.63 14.33
CA GLU A 365 -12.52 35.60 15.37
C GLU A 365 -12.37 34.16 14.83
N THR A 366 -12.27 33.97 13.52
CA THR A 366 -11.85 32.70 12.92
C THR A 366 -10.45 32.33 13.43
N THR A 367 -10.28 31.08 13.86
CA THR A 367 -8.99 30.57 14.35
C THR A 367 -8.37 29.61 13.35
N ILE A 368 -7.05 29.69 13.15
CA ILE A 368 -6.29 28.79 12.29
C ILE A 368 -5.15 28.16 13.09
N LYS A 369 -5.17 26.84 13.23
CA LYS A 369 -4.07 26.09 13.85
C LYS A 369 -3.17 25.49 12.77
N GLU A 370 -1.90 25.89 12.77
CA GLU A 370 -0.90 25.47 11.77
C GLU A 370 0.08 24.50 12.42
N ALA A 371 -0.18 23.20 12.30
CA ALA A 371 0.58 22.18 13.01
C ALA A 371 1.99 22.01 12.43
N LEU A 372 3.02 22.08 13.28
CA LEU A 372 4.41 21.79 12.91
C LEU A 372 4.81 20.33 13.11
N GLY A 373 5.74 19.89 12.27
CA GLY A 373 6.49 18.64 12.20
C GLY A 373 6.80 17.92 13.49
N GLU A 374 6.87 16.58 13.45
CA GLU A 374 7.92 15.95 14.25
C GLU A 374 9.26 16.42 13.66
N GLY A 375 10.22 16.77 14.51
CA GLY A 375 11.49 17.33 14.08
C GLY A 375 11.36 18.70 13.39
N GLN A 376 10.33 19.50 13.68
CA GLN A 376 10.25 20.88 13.21
C GLN A 376 10.09 21.88 14.34
N THR A 377 10.83 22.99 14.26
CA THR A 377 10.77 24.10 15.22
C THR A 377 10.39 25.39 14.48
N LEU A 378 9.37 26.11 14.95
CA LEU A 378 8.90 27.35 14.29
C LEU A 378 10.02 28.41 14.25
N LYS A 379 10.28 28.98 13.07
CA LYS A 379 11.18 30.13 12.91
C LYS A 379 10.42 31.42 12.65
N GLU A 380 9.66 31.45 11.56
CA GLU A 380 8.92 32.63 11.12
C GLU A 380 7.49 32.25 10.73
N LEU A 381 6.53 33.13 11.04
CA LEU A 381 5.14 33.06 10.60
C LEU A 381 4.75 34.42 10.02
N VAL A 382 4.29 34.43 8.78
CA VAL A 382 3.78 35.63 8.10
C VAL A 382 2.52 35.31 7.30
N ILE A 383 1.63 36.28 7.18
CA ILE A 383 0.38 36.14 6.45
C ILE A 383 0.28 37.24 5.39
N TYR A 384 -0.13 36.86 4.19
CA TYR A 384 -0.33 37.77 3.07
C TYR A 384 -1.66 37.51 2.39
N ASP A 385 -2.22 38.56 1.81
CA ASP A 385 -3.12 38.40 0.66
C ASP A 385 -2.35 37.81 -0.50
N VAL A 386 -2.98 36.93 -1.27
CA VAL A 386 -2.31 36.26 -2.39
C VAL A 386 -3.21 36.16 -3.61
N ASP A 387 -2.62 36.41 -4.76
CA ASP A 387 -3.21 36.04 -6.04
C ASP A 387 -2.89 34.58 -6.33
N VAL A 388 -3.90 33.83 -6.76
CA VAL A 388 -3.75 32.41 -7.13
C VAL A 388 -3.43 32.33 -8.62
N ALA A 389 -2.59 31.38 -9.02
CA ALA A 389 -2.33 31.16 -10.45
C ALA A 389 -3.61 30.76 -11.21
N ALA A 390 -3.78 31.29 -12.43
CA ALA A 390 -5.01 31.07 -13.20
C ALA A 390 -5.27 29.60 -13.56
N SER A 391 -4.19 28.84 -13.84
CA SER A 391 -4.26 27.45 -14.32
C SER A 391 -3.99 26.39 -13.25
N LYS A 392 -3.49 26.77 -12.07
CA LYS A 392 -3.14 25.86 -10.97
C LYS A 392 -3.41 26.53 -9.62
N LEU A 393 -3.90 25.77 -8.65
CA LEU A 393 -4.11 26.28 -7.29
C LEU A 393 -2.76 26.37 -6.56
N GLU A 394 -2.10 27.51 -6.67
CA GLU A 394 -0.88 27.87 -5.92
C GLU A 394 -0.78 29.40 -5.80
N ALA A 395 -0.05 29.88 -4.79
CA ALA A 395 0.20 31.31 -4.66
C ALA A 395 1.10 31.79 -5.81
N ALA A 396 0.61 32.72 -6.62
CA ALA A 396 1.32 33.27 -7.77
C ALA A 396 2.03 34.58 -7.44
N GLN A 397 1.37 35.49 -6.73
CA GLN A 397 1.91 36.78 -6.31
C GLN A 397 1.51 37.10 -4.88
N LEU A 398 2.42 37.76 -4.16
CA LEU A 398 2.17 38.28 -2.82
C LEU A 398 1.50 39.66 -2.95
N GLY A 399 0.36 39.81 -2.29
CA GLY A 399 -0.33 41.08 -2.11
C GLY A 399 0.08 41.76 -0.81
N THR A 400 -0.90 42.32 -0.11
CA THR A 400 -0.70 43.03 1.17
C THR A 400 -0.22 42.08 2.27
N LYS A 401 0.90 42.40 2.92
CA LYS A 401 1.34 41.75 4.16
C LYS A 401 0.42 42.15 5.30
N TRP A 402 0.00 41.18 6.10
CA TRP A 402 -0.84 41.43 7.27
C TRP A 402 0.00 41.81 8.49
N GLU A 403 -0.55 42.69 9.33
CA GLU A 403 0.07 43.20 10.54
C GLU A 403 -0.44 42.47 11.81
N VAL A 404 0.48 42.00 12.65
CA VAL A 404 0.17 41.38 13.94
C VAL A 404 -0.48 42.42 14.88
N ASN A 405 -1.51 42.00 15.62
CA ASN A 405 -2.38 42.84 16.46
C ASN A 405 -3.25 43.85 15.73
N VAL A 406 -3.23 43.86 14.39
CA VAL A 406 -4.08 44.72 13.55
C VAL A 406 -5.01 43.86 12.70
N ASP A 407 -4.46 42.89 11.97
CA ASP A 407 -5.20 41.98 11.10
C ASP A 407 -5.41 40.61 11.75
N TYR A 408 -4.44 40.16 12.55
CA TYR A 408 -4.49 38.88 13.27
C TYR A 408 -3.64 38.91 14.56
N THR A 409 -3.91 38.00 15.48
CA THR A 409 -3.01 37.63 16.60
C THR A 409 -2.60 36.17 16.47
N TYR A 410 -1.57 35.72 17.19
CA TYR A 410 -1.29 34.30 17.34
C TYR A 410 -0.66 33.99 18.70
N GLU A 411 -0.88 32.78 19.17
CA GLU A 411 -0.27 32.22 20.38
C GLU A 411 0.37 30.86 20.05
N LEU A 412 1.44 30.51 20.75
CA LEU A 412 2.11 29.21 20.61
C LEU A 412 1.67 28.30 21.75
N ASP A 413 1.34 27.04 21.45
CA ASP A 413 1.16 26.02 22.49
C ASP A 413 2.51 25.49 23.02
N GLU A 414 2.48 24.57 23.99
CA GLU A 414 3.68 23.99 24.61
C GLU A 414 4.60 23.29 23.59
N ALA A 415 4.07 22.84 22.45
CA ALA A 415 4.82 22.21 21.36
C ALA A 415 5.30 23.23 20.31
N GLY A 416 5.14 24.54 20.56
CA GLY A 416 5.53 25.60 19.64
C GLY A 416 4.60 25.74 18.43
N VAL A 417 3.38 25.18 18.48
CA VAL A 417 2.43 25.23 17.36
C VAL A 417 1.61 26.51 17.41
N PRO A 418 1.61 27.33 16.35
CA PRO A 418 0.84 28.57 16.31
C PRO A 418 -0.66 28.36 16.12
N THR A 419 -1.44 29.05 16.94
CA THR A 419 -2.89 29.26 16.77
C THR A 419 -3.13 30.73 16.45
N ILE A 420 -3.48 31.00 15.20
CA ILE A 420 -3.77 32.33 14.65
C ILE A 420 -5.25 32.67 14.90
N THR A 421 -5.56 33.91 15.27
CA THR A 421 -6.93 34.43 15.37
C THR A 421 -7.09 35.67 14.50
N LEU A 422 -8.09 35.67 13.61
CA LEU A 422 -8.38 36.81 12.74
C LEU A 422 -9.04 37.96 13.52
N LEU A 423 -8.61 39.20 13.28
CA LEU A 423 -9.20 40.39 13.89
C LEU A 423 -10.19 41.12 12.97
N LYS A 424 -10.18 40.79 11.68
CA LYS A 424 -11.03 41.38 10.64
C LYS A 424 -11.67 40.31 9.77
N ASP A 425 -12.80 40.65 9.17
CA ASP A 425 -13.41 39.81 8.13
C ASP A 425 -12.51 39.79 6.88
N LYS A 426 -12.54 38.68 6.15
CA LYS A 426 -11.71 38.48 4.97
C LYS A 426 -12.47 37.86 3.81
N GLU A 427 -12.41 38.50 2.65
CA GLU A 427 -13.11 38.04 1.43
C GLU A 427 -12.16 37.55 0.33
N SER A 428 -10.90 37.99 0.33
CA SER A 428 -9.90 37.52 -0.62
C SER A 428 -9.22 36.23 -0.14
N THR A 429 -8.61 35.53 -1.09
CA THR A 429 -7.66 34.45 -0.78
C THR A 429 -6.47 35.02 -0.01
N PHE A 430 -6.01 34.27 0.99
CA PHE A 430 -4.81 34.59 1.76
C PHE A 430 -3.98 33.33 2.00
N ALA A 431 -2.71 33.52 2.32
CA ALA A 431 -1.80 32.43 2.64
C ALA A 431 -1.11 32.67 3.98
N ILE A 432 -1.02 31.62 4.78
CA ILE A 432 -0.13 31.54 5.92
C ILE A 432 1.16 30.90 5.45
N PHE A 433 2.26 31.61 5.65
CA PHE A 433 3.60 31.13 5.35
C PHE A 433 4.33 30.88 6.66
N VAL A 434 4.94 29.70 6.76
CA VAL A 434 5.71 29.29 7.93
C VAL A 434 7.05 28.75 7.48
N SER A 435 8.14 29.26 8.06
CA SER A 435 9.44 28.59 8.00
C SER A 435 9.70 27.90 9.33
N ALA A 436 10.23 26.69 9.26
CA ALA A 436 10.58 25.88 10.42
C ALA A 436 11.93 25.21 10.21
N GLU A 437 12.76 25.20 11.26
CA GLU A 437 13.96 24.37 11.33
C GLU A 437 13.55 22.90 11.14
N ALA A 438 14.40 22.11 10.49
CA ALA A 438 14.11 20.75 10.08
C ALA A 438 15.18 19.78 10.59
N ALA A 439 14.78 18.83 11.43
CA ALA A 439 15.68 17.83 12.00
C ALA A 439 16.31 16.91 10.94
N ASP A 440 17.47 16.35 11.26
CA ASP A 440 18.19 15.55 10.29
C ASP A 440 17.54 14.20 10.03
N GLU A 441 16.90 13.65 11.05
CA GLU A 441 16.34 12.29 11.10
C GLU A 441 14.96 12.14 10.46
N VAL A 442 14.39 13.21 9.89
CA VAL A 442 13.05 13.18 9.30
C VAL A 442 13.12 13.19 7.76
N PRO A 443 12.86 12.06 7.08
CA PRO A 443 12.93 11.97 5.63
C PRO A 443 11.73 12.63 4.92
N THR A 444 10.58 12.67 5.59
CA THR A 444 9.32 13.21 5.05
C THR A 444 8.57 13.99 6.13
N TYR A 445 8.22 15.24 5.83
CA TYR A 445 7.42 16.10 6.70
C TYR A 445 5.97 16.13 6.19
N LYS A 446 5.01 15.73 7.02
CA LYS A 446 3.57 15.76 6.68
C LYS A 446 2.81 16.62 7.67
N LYS A 447 2.10 17.65 7.23
CA LYS A 447 1.40 18.54 8.17
C LYS A 447 0.05 19.05 7.69
N VAL A 448 -0.73 19.51 8.66
CA VAL A 448 -2.11 19.96 8.50
C VAL A 448 -2.26 21.36 9.05
N ALA A 449 -2.93 22.23 8.30
CA ALA A 449 -3.46 23.48 8.83
C ALA A 449 -4.99 23.37 8.92
N THR A 450 -5.55 23.77 10.06
CA THR A 450 -6.99 23.68 10.32
C THR A 450 -7.56 25.05 10.60
N MET A 451 -8.44 25.53 9.73
CA MET A 451 -9.21 26.76 9.93
C MET A 451 -10.59 26.41 10.51
N THR A 452 -10.92 27.04 11.63
CA THR A 452 -12.19 26.86 12.34
C THR A 452 -12.98 28.16 12.28
N VAL A 453 -14.04 28.13 11.49
CA VAL A 453 -15.03 29.21 11.40
C VAL A 453 -16.19 28.85 12.34
N LYS A 454 -16.67 29.83 13.10
CA LYS A 454 -17.78 29.63 14.05
C LYS A 454 -18.99 29.03 13.34
N ASP A 455 -19.64 28.05 13.99
CA ASP A 455 -20.84 27.36 13.50
C ASP A 455 -20.67 26.65 12.13
N SER A 456 -19.43 26.43 11.68
CA SER A 456 -19.09 25.75 10.41
C SER A 456 -18.21 24.52 10.64
N LYS A 457 -18.20 23.59 9.67
CA LYS A 457 -17.24 22.48 9.70
C LYS A 457 -15.82 23.02 9.52
N PRO A 458 -14.82 22.53 10.29
CA PRO A 458 -13.44 22.96 10.12
C PRO A 458 -12.90 22.64 8.73
N ILE A 459 -12.18 23.59 8.14
CA ILE A 459 -11.46 23.42 6.88
C ILE A 459 -10.07 22.89 7.21
N LYS A 460 -9.72 21.71 6.69
CA LYS A 460 -8.43 21.06 6.88
C LYS A 460 -7.69 20.97 5.56
N VAL A 461 -6.46 21.47 5.55
CA VAL A 461 -5.57 21.39 4.38
C VAL A 461 -4.28 20.69 4.78
N GLU A 462 -3.88 19.68 4.01
CA GLU A 462 -2.73 18.84 4.30
C GLU A 462 -1.65 19.00 3.24
N GLY A 463 -0.38 18.95 3.67
CA GLY A 463 0.78 19.05 2.79
C GLY A 463 1.85 18.04 3.18
N THR A 464 2.62 17.58 2.19
CA THR A 464 3.77 16.69 2.38
C THR A 464 4.99 17.30 1.70
N VAL A 465 6.13 17.27 2.39
CA VAL A 465 7.43 17.71 1.89
C VAL A 465 8.42 16.56 2.08
N GLU A 466 8.96 16.07 0.97
CA GLU A 466 10.06 15.11 0.99
C GLU A 466 11.37 15.88 1.15
N LYS A 467 12.24 15.45 2.07
CA LYS A 467 13.57 16.04 2.28
C LYS A 467 14.49 15.85 1.07
N SER A 468 14.35 14.71 0.39
CA SER A 468 15.09 14.37 -0.82
C SER A 468 14.25 13.48 -1.73
N ALA A 469 14.63 13.39 -3.01
CA ALA A 469 14.04 12.44 -3.93
C ALA A 469 14.31 11.00 -3.47
N LYS A 470 13.35 10.10 -3.70
CA LYS A 470 13.44 8.69 -3.29
C LYS A 470 14.72 7.99 -3.78
N ASP A 471 15.08 8.22 -5.03
CA ASP A 471 16.28 7.65 -5.66
C ASP A 471 17.59 8.35 -5.26
N ALA A 472 17.51 9.50 -4.58
CA ALA A 472 18.66 10.16 -3.98
C ALA A 472 19.00 9.58 -2.60
N TRP A 473 18.02 9.11 -1.82
CA TRP A 473 18.28 8.38 -0.59
C TRP A 473 18.98 7.04 -0.84
N ILE A 474 18.41 6.21 -1.71
CA ILE A 474 18.93 4.89 -2.03
C ILE A 474 18.52 4.49 -3.44
N SER A 475 19.47 3.93 -4.18
CA SER A 475 19.21 3.32 -5.48
C SER A 475 19.97 2.02 -5.62
N LYS A 476 19.43 1.11 -6.41
CA LYS A 476 19.93 -0.26 -6.50
C LYS A 476 20.01 -0.73 -7.95
N SER A 477 21.14 -1.35 -8.30
CA SER A 477 21.35 -2.05 -9.57
C SER A 477 21.80 -3.48 -9.32
N GLY A 478 21.46 -4.37 -10.24
CA GLY A 478 21.87 -5.77 -10.22
C GLY A 478 22.23 -6.22 -11.63
N GLN A 479 23.36 -6.89 -11.78
CA GLN A 479 23.83 -7.45 -13.04
C GLN A 479 24.22 -8.91 -12.82
N GLN A 480 23.52 -9.80 -13.51
CA GLN A 480 23.89 -11.21 -13.57
C GLN A 480 25.19 -11.38 -14.36
N GLY A 481 26.07 -12.25 -13.88
CA GLY A 481 27.28 -12.67 -14.57
C GLY A 481 26.98 -13.44 -15.87
N THR A 482 28.04 -13.77 -16.60
CA THR A 482 27.97 -14.50 -17.88
C THR A 482 29.08 -15.53 -17.94
N GLY A 483 28.92 -16.59 -18.74
CA GLY A 483 29.93 -17.65 -18.82
C GLY A 483 29.95 -18.46 -17.52
N GLU A 484 31.12 -18.68 -16.94
CA GLU A 484 31.28 -19.46 -15.69
C GLU A 484 30.59 -18.80 -14.48
N ASP A 485 30.41 -17.47 -14.50
CA ASP A 485 29.75 -16.71 -13.42
C ASP A 485 28.24 -16.53 -13.62
N TYR A 486 27.59 -17.29 -14.50
CA TYR A 486 26.18 -17.05 -14.84
C TYR A 486 25.24 -17.16 -13.63
N ARG A 487 25.61 -17.90 -12.58
CA ARG A 487 24.83 -18.02 -11.34
C ARG A 487 25.02 -16.84 -10.40
N SER A 488 26.02 -16.00 -10.61
CA SER A 488 26.32 -14.88 -9.73
C SER A 488 25.58 -13.62 -10.16
N ILE A 489 25.11 -12.83 -9.18
CA ILE A 489 24.55 -11.50 -9.42
C ILE A 489 25.30 -10.48 -8.59
N ASN A 490 25.92 -9.54 -9.30
CA ASN A 490 26.61 -8.41 -8.70
C ASN A 490 25.60 -7.30 -8.40
N TRP A 491 25.45 -6.96 -7.13
CA TRP A 491 24.59 -5.88 -6.66
C TRP A 491 25.42 -4.65 -6.33
N SER A 492 24.89 -3.48 -6.70
CA SER A 492 25.43 -2.20 -6.26
C SER A 492 24.29 -1.35 -5.71
N VAL A 493 24.51 -0.78 -4.52
CA VAL A 493 23.59 0.12 -3.83
C VAL A 493 24.29 1.46 -3.65
N VAL A 494 23.71 2.52 -4.18
CA VAL A 494 24.19 3.90 -4.02
C VAL A 494 23.29 4.62 -3.05
N LEU A 495 23.88 5.21 -2.02
CA LEU A 495 23.18 5.84 -0.90
C LEU A 495 23.51 7.33 -0.81
N ASN A 496 22.58 8.10 -0.25
CA ASN A 496 22.77 9.49 0.17
C ASN A 496 23.41 10.39 -0.90
N LYS A 497 22.84 10.36 -2.11
CA LYS A 497 23.36 11.09 -3.29
C LYS A 497 23.38 12.61 -3.09
N ASP A 498 22.48 13.13 -2.27
CA ASP A 498 22.37 14.55 -1.96
C ASP A 498 23.27 14.98 -0.79
N GLY A 499 23.97 14.04 -0.14
CA GLY A 499 24.92 14.34 0.94
C GLY A 499 24.24 14.90 2.20
N HIS A 500 23.06 14.39 2.55
CA HIS A 500 22.41 14.74 3.81
C HIS A 500 23.10 14.06 5.00
N THR A 501 23.08 14.69 6.17
CA THR A 501 23.48 14.05 7.41
C THR A 501 22.50 12.94 7.76
N ILE A 502 23.02 11.72 7.98
CA ILE A 502 22.26 10.58 8.48
C ILE A 502 23.00 10.02 9.68
N HIS A 503 22.34 10.00 10.84
CA HIS A 503 22.86 9.42 12.07
C HIS A 503 22.49 7.95 12.21
N ASP A 504 23.40 7.15 12.77
CA ASP A 504 23.34 5.69 12.87
C ASP A 504 22.83 5.02 11.57
N PRO A 505 23.49 5.30 10.43
CA PRO A 505 23.09 4.77 9.12
C PRO A 505 23.20 3.24 9.06
N VAL A 506 22.07 2.59 8.81
CA VAL A 506 21.96 1.13 8.63
C VAL A 506 21.33 0.81 7.29
N VAL A 507 21.96 -0.10 6.55
CA VAL A 507 21.41 -0.65 5.30
C VAL A 507 20.99 -2.08 5.54
N LYS A 508 19.75 -2.40 5.19
CA LYS A 508 19.22 -3.78 5.25
C LYS A 508 18.84 -4.24 3.86
N ASP A 509 19.32 -5.40 3.44
CA ASP A 509 19.00 -6.02 2.15
C ASP A 509 18.49 -7.44 2.34
N THR A 510 17.25 -7.71 1.90
CA THR A 510 16.58 -8.99 2.15
C THR A 510 16.40 -9.78 0.86
N VAL A 511 16.84 -11.05 0.87
CA VAL A 511 16.72 -12.00 -0.23
C VAL A 511 15.96 -13.26 0.20
N LYS A 512 15.32 -13.93 -0.76
CA LYS A 512 14.67 -15.23 -0.54
C LYS A 512 15.65 -16.36 -0.81
N ILE A 513 15.78 -17.28 0.15
CA ILE A 513 16.70 -18.40 0.09
C ILE A 513 16.37 -19.36 -1.06
N SER A 514 15.08 -19.49 -1.42
CA SER A 514 14.64 -20.28 -2.59
C SER A 514 15.14 -19.75 -3.94
N GLU A 515 15.58 -18.50 -4.01
CA GLU A 515 16.01 -17.85 -5.25
C GLU A 515 17.52 -17.68 -5.30
N LYS A 516 18.11 -17.22 -4.18
CA LYS A 516 19.51 -16.83 -4.08
C LYS A 516 19.96 -16.72 -2.63
N THR A 517 21.26 -16.87 -2.41
CA THR A 517 21.93 -16.68 -1.12
C THR A 517 23.07 -15.68 -1.24
N PHE A 518 23.47 -15.06 -0.14
CA PHE A 518 24.66 -14.21 -0.12
C PHE A 518 25.95 -15.03 -0.32
N VAL A 519 26.99 -14.42 -0.87
CA VAL A 519 28.30 -15.05 -1.02
C VAL A 519 29.14 -14.82 0.23
N TYR A 520 29.77 -15.89 0.72
CA TYR A 520 30.61 -15.90 1.91
C TYR A 520 32.07 -16.18 1.55
N ASP A 521 33.00 -15.71 2.37
CA ASP A 521 34.42 -16.06 2.29
C ASP A 521 34.74 -17.39 2.99
N ALA A 522 36.03 -17.74 3.06
CA ALA A 522 36.49 -18.99 3.66
C ALA A 522 36.22 -19.09 5.18
N ASP A 523 36.12 -17.93 5.84
CA ASP A 523 35.82 -17.81 7.27
C ASP A 523 34.30 -17.66 7.52
N LYS A 524 33.49 -17.84 6.48
CA LYS A 524 32.02 -17.72 6.47
C LYS A 524 31.51 -16.31 6.76
N ASN A 525 32.31 -15.28 6.51
CA ASN A 525 31.86 -13.89 6.56
C ASN A 525 31.28 -13.48 5.22
N VAL A 526 30.22 -12.68 5.22
CA VAL A 526 29.57 -12.21 3.99
C VAL A 526 30.50 -11.24 3.24
N VAL A 527 30.64 -11.43 1.92
CA VAL A 527 31.54 -10.62 1.10
C VAL A 527 30.86 -9.32 0.68
N VAL A 528 31.20 -8.22 1.35
CA VAL A 528 30.68 -6.88 1.09
C VAL A 528 31.82 -5.87 1.01
N LYS A 529 31.74 -4.93 0.07
CA LYS A 529 32.64 -3.78 -0.02
C LYS A 529 31.85 -2.49 0.02
N VAL A 530 32.30 -1.54 0.84
CA VAL A 530 31.68 -0.23 0.95
C VAL A 530 32.70 0.85 0.63
N PHE A 531 32.32 1.82 -0.19
CA PHE A 531 33.17 2.94 -0.60
C PHE A 531 32.46 4.25 -0.34
N LYS A 532 33.20 5.29 0.04
CA LYS A 532 32.72 6.67 -0.19
C LYS A 532 32.53 6.88 -1.69
N ALA A 533 31.62 7.77 -2.06
CA ALA A 533 31.26 8.02 -3.44
C ALA A 533 31.13 9.51 -3.75
N LYS A 534 31.40 9.85 -5.01
CA LYS A 534 31.23 11.22 -5.52
C LYS A 534 30.53 11.22 -6.87
N ASN A 535 29.80 12.28 -7.15
CA ASN A 535 29.18 12.49 -8.46
C ASN A 535 30.28 12.83 -9.49
N ASN A 536 30.30 12.15 -10.63
CA ASN A 536 31.26 12.36 -11.71
C ASN A 536 30.92 13.54 -12.65
N GLY A 537 29.90 14.33 -12.33
CA GLY A 537 29.43 15.48 -13.12
C GLY A 537 28.40 15.14 -14.19
N SER A 538 28.16 13.85 -14.47
CA SER A 538 27.09 13.37 -15.37
C SER A 538 25.84 12.88 -14.63
N GLY A 539 25.80 13.00 -13.30
CA GLY A 539 24.75 12.44 -12.45
C GLY A 539 25.00 10.98 -12.01
N THR A 540 26.13 10.39 -12.42
CA THR A 540 26.54 9.05 -11.99
C THR A 540 27.50 9.12 -10.81
N PHE A 541 27.35 8.22 -9.85
CA PHE A 541 28.23 8.13 -8.69
C PHE A 541 29.36 7.14 -8.94
N VAL A 542 30.58 7.52 -8.57
CA VAL A 542 31.80 6.70 -8.67
C VAL A 542 32.47 6.61 -7.30
N LYS A 543 33.24 5.53 -7.10
CA LYS A 543 34.00 5.29 -5.87
C LYS A 543 35.02 6.41 -5.65
N ASP A 544 35.14 6.84 -4.40
CA ASP A 544 36.07 7.89 -3.97
C ASP A 544 36.98 7.36 -2.86
N GLY A 545 38.14 6.85 -3.24
CA GLY A 545 39.11 6.26 -2.32
C GLY A 545 38.98 4.74 -2.18
N GLU A 546 39.58 4.22 -1.12
CA GLU A 546 39.62 2.79 -0.80
C GLU A 546 38.32 2.31 -0.13
N ALA A 547 38.13 0.98 -0.08
CA ALA A 547 37.01 0.40 0.63
C ALA A 547 37.14 0.68 2.14
N LEU A 548 36.01 0.89 2.82
CA LEU A 548 35.96 0.90 4.27
C LEU A 548 36.47 -0.44 4.81
N VAL A 549 37.26 -0.36 5.87
CA VAL A 549 37.70 -1.54 6.63
C VAL A 549 36.75 -1.72 7.79
N PHE A 550 36.10 -2.87 7.84
CA PHE A 550 35.26 -3.25 8.97
C PHE A 550 36.12 -3.80 10.11
N THR A 551 35.74 -3.43 11.33
CA THR A 551 36.18 -4.05 12.59
C THR A 551 35.23 -5.20 12.94
N GLU A 552 35.57 -6.05 13.90
CA GLU A 552 34.67 -7.11 14.36
C GLU A 552 33.31 -6.57 14.83
N GLU A 553 33.28 -5.40 15.49
CA GLU A 553 32.07 -4.81 16.05
C GLU A 553 31.08 -4.24 15.00
N ASN A 554 31.56 -3.88 13.81
CA ASN A 554 30.74 -3.27 12.75
C ASN A 554 30.78 -4.05 11.43
N SER A 555 31.22 -5.31 11.48
CA SER A 555 31.24 -6.18 10.31
C SER A 555 29.82 -6.45 9.79
N PRO A 556 29.62 -6.53 8.46
CA PRO A 556 28.33 -6.88 7.90
C PRO A 556 27.84 -8.25 8.38
N VAL A 557 26.57 -8.33 8.78
CA VAL A 557 25.97 -9.56 9.33
C VAL A 557 24.81 -10.00 8.45
N VAL A 558 24.72 -11.30 8.18
CA VAL A 558 23.53 -11.93 7.57
C VAL A 558 22.76 -12.65 8.67
N THR A 559 21.48 -12.32 8.79
CA THR A 559 20.53 -13.04 9.66
C THR A 559 19.51 -13.78 8.81
N SER A 560 18.97 -14.88 9.32
CA SER A 560 17.88 -15.62 8.70
C SER A 560 16.54 -15.36 9.40
N ASP A 561 15.47 -15.45 8.62
CA ASP A 561 14.12 -15.71 9.11
C ASP A 561 13.73 -17.08 8.55
N SER A 562 13.84 -18.12 9.37
CA SER A 562 13.60 -19.50 8.97
C SER A 562 12.14 -19.73 8.59
N ALA A 563 11.20 -19.09 9.26
CA ALA A 563 9.77 -19.22 8.96
C ALA A 563 9.41 -18.59 7.60
N ALA A 564 9.99 -17.43 7.28
CA ALA A 564 9.83 -16.78 5.98
C ALA A 564 10.75 -17.37 4.89
N GLY A 565 11.80 -18.09 5.26
CA GLY A 565 12.85 -18.59 4.37
C GLY A 565 13.58 -17.45 3.64
N THR A 566 13.97 -16.43 4.40
CA THR A 566 14.69 -15.25 3.88
C THR A 566 15.99 -15.01 4.63
N GLN A 567 16.91 -14.29 3.98
CA GLN A 567 18.14 -13.78 4.58
C GLN A 567 18.15 -12.27 4.51
N THR A 568 18.60 -11.61 5.57
CA THR A 568 18.79 -10.15 5.61
C THR A 568 20.24 -9.82 5.92
N LEU A 569 20.91 -9.18 4.96
CA LEU A 569 22.20 -8.55 5.13
C LEU A 569 22.00 -7.19 5.82
N THR A 570 22.70 -6.96 6.92
CA THR A 570 22.72 -5.69 7.66
C THR A 570 24.11 -5.09 7.65
N ILE A 571 24.22 -3.82 7.27
CA ILE A 571 25.48 -3.08 7.17
C ILE A 571 25.36 -1.80 7.99
N HIS A 572 26.23 -1.62 8.98
CA HIS A 572 26.34 -0.41 9.78
C HIS A 572 27.44 0.48 9.19
N LEU A 573 27.14 1.75 8.91
CA LEU A 573 28.08 2.69 8.28
C LEU A 573 28.76 3.64 9.28
N GLY A 574 28.74 3.29 10.58
CA GLY A 574 29.28 4.09 11.68
C GLY A 574 28.23 4.98 12.35
N GLU A 575 28.67 5.98 13.12
CA GLU A 575 27.78 6.89 13.86
C GLU A 575 27.05 7.90 12.95
N THR A 576 27.69 8.34 11.86
CA THR A 576 27.12 9.35 10.96
C THR A 576 27.73 9.26 9.56
N ILE A 577 26.92 9.51 8.54
CA ILE A 577 27.37 9.81 7.17
C ILE A 577 26.81 11.16 6.71
N ASP A 578 27.58 11.86 5.89
CA ASP A 578 27.30 13.21 5.37
C ASP A 578 27.53 13.31 3.84
N SER A 579 27.79 12.17 3.21
CA SER A 579 28.20 12.06 1.82
C SER A 579 27.65 10.79 1.20
N ALA A 580 27.79 10.64 -0.11
CA ALA A 580 27.30 9.46 -0.82
C ALA A 580 28.20 8.24 -0.58
N TYR A 581 27.61 7.05 -0.60
CA TYR A 581 28.31 5.77 -0.46
C TYR A 581 27.88 4.78 -1.54
N ILE A 582 28.79 3.89 -1.94
CA ILE A 582 28.53 2.75 -2.82
C ILE A 582 28.80 1.48 -2.03
N ILE A 583 27.79 0.62 -1.94
CA ILE A 583 27.89 -0.74 -1.38
C ILE A 583 27.85 -1.73 -2.54
N GLU A 584 28.81 -2.65 -2.58
CA GLU A 584 28.90 -3.74 -3.53
C GLU A 584 28.93 -5.08 -2.80
N TYR A 585 28.13 -6.03 -3.29
CA TYR A 585 28.12 -7.41 -2.80
C TYR A 585 27.55 -8.32 -3.87
N GLN A 586 27.64 -9.62 -3.64
CA GLN A 586 27.21 -10.63 -4.60
C GLN A 586 26.22 -11.60 -3.95
N THR A 587 25.27 -12.07 -4.76
CA THR A 587 24.41 -13.20 -4.41
C THR A 587 24.58 -14.32 -5.44
N LEU A 588 24.48 -15.57 -5.01
CA LEU A 588 24.49 -16.73 -5.89
C LEU A 588 23.06 -17.26 -6.09
N LEU A 589 22.68 -17.50 -7.34
CA LEU A 589 21.40 -18.07 -7.72
C LEU A 589 21.30 -19.56 -7.30
N ASP A 590 20.13 -19.96 -6.83
CA ASP A 590 19.82 -21.37 -6.60
C ASP A 590 19.97 -22.16 -7.92
N PRO A 591 20.62 -23.35 -7.93
CA PRO A 591 20.81 -24.14 -9.14
C PRO A 591 19.49 -24.54 -9.83
N GLY A 592 18.39 -24.62 -9.08
CA GLY A 592 17.07 -24.99 -9.59
C GLY A 592 16.25 -23.82 -10.13
N ILE A 593 16.83 -22.61 -10.22
CA ILE A 593 16.15 -21.44 -10.77
C ILE A 593 15.94 -21.56 -12.29
N GLN A 594 14.79 -21.09 -12.79
CA GLN A 594 14.46 -21.26 -14.20
C GLN A 594 14.96 -20.10 -15.07
N ASN A 595 15.25 -20.40 -16.34
CA ASN A 595 15.50 -19.36 -17.34
C ASN A 595 14.26 -18.46 -17.51
N ASN A 596 14.49 -17.15 -17.57
CA ASN A 596 13.48 -16.09 -17.58
C ASN A 596 12.69 -15.91 -16.28
N GLU A 597 13.02 -16.61 -15.19
CA GLU A 597 12.45 -16.32 -13.88
C GLU A 597 12.85 -14.89 -13.44
N VAL A 598 11.91 -14.14 -12.88
CA VAL A 598 12.16 -12.76 -12.42
C VAL A 598 12.32 -12.79 -10.92
N ILE A 599 13.52 -12.46 -10.47
CA ILE A 599 13.82 -12.35 -9.03
C ILE A 599 13.90 -10.89 -8.62
N ALA A 600 13.55 -10.63 -7.36
CA ALA A 600 13.63 -9.32 -6.75
C ALA A 600 14.69 -9.28 -5.65
N ASN A 601 15.37 -8.16 -5.51
CA ASN A 601 16.20 -7.85 -4.35
C ASN A 601 15.84 -6.46 -3.81
N LYS A 602 15.68 -6.35 -2.49
CA LYS A 602 15.08 -5.23 -1.78
C LYS A 602 16.05 -4.69 -0.73
N ALA A 603 16.46 -3.44 -0.90
CA ALA A 603 17.36 -2.73 0.01
C ALA A 603 16.63 -1.55 0.67
N SER A 604 16.87 -1.35 1.96
CA SER A 604 16.35 -0.24 2.76
C SER A 604 17.49 0.52 3.43
N LEU A 605 17.37 1.85 3.49
CA LEU A 605 18.23 2.73 4.27
C LEU A 605 17.49 3.23 5.51
N TYR A 606 18.13 3.12 6.66
CA TYR A 606 17.65 3.60 7.96
C TYR A 606 18.64 4.58 8.59
N GLY A 607 18.14 5.46 9.45
CA GLY A 607 18.94 6.23 10.42
C GLY A 607 18.19 6.32 11.75
N LYS A 608 18.86 6.01 12.88
CA LYS A 608 18.25 5.91 14.23
C LYS A 608 16.88 5.19 14.21
N ASP A 609 16.82 4.03 13.57
CA ASP A 609 15.62 3.19 13.35
C ASP A 609 14.51 3.74 12.43
N ILE A 610 14.63 4.96 11.91
CA ILE A 610 13.67 5.53 10.94
C ILE A 610 14.05 5.07 9.54
N GLN A 611 13.12 4.46 8.80
CA GLN A 611 13.34 4.10 7.40
C GLN A 611 13.26 5.34 6.51
N PHE A 612 14.35 5.70 5.84
CA PHE A 612 14.40 6.83 4.92
C PHE A 612 13.77 6.44 3.58
N HIS A 613 14.18 5.30 3.02
CA HIS A 613 13.59 4.77 1.80
C HIS A 613 13.92 3.28 1.60
N GLU A 614 13.10 2.61 0.79
CA GLU A 614 13.29 1.22 0.34
C GLU A 614 13.23 1.17 -1.20
N VAL A 615 14.18 0.48 -1.80
CA VAL A 615 14.25 0.27 -3.25
C VAL A 615 14.28 -1.22 -3.56
N THR A 616 13.48 -1.62 -4.55
CA THR A 616 13.50 -2.98 -5.09
C THR A 616 14.06 -2.97 -6.50
N LYS A 617 15.00 -3.88 -6.80
CA LYS A 617 15.50 -4.13 -8.13
C LYS A 617 15.18 -5.56 -8.56
N THR A 618 14.61 -5.70 -9.76
CA THR A 618 14.37 -7.00 -10.38
C THR A 618 15.45 -7.34 -11.41
N VAL A 619 15.74 -8.64 -11.53
CA VAL A 619 16.63 -9.22 -12.54
C VAL A 619 15.90 -10.40 -13.18
N THR A 620 15.80 -10.40 -14.51
CA THR A 620 15.33 -11.56 -15.27
C THR A 620 16.51 -12.49 -15.49
N VAL A 621 16.44 -13.69 -14.91
CA VAL A 621 17.51 -14.68 -14.95
C VAL A 621 17.70 -15.18 -16.37
N LYS A 622 18.94 -15.18 -16.84
CA LYS A 622 19.37 -15.76 -18.12
C LYS A 622 20.25 -16.97 -17.82
N SER A 623 19.68 -18.17 -17.94
CA SER A 623 20.45 -19.40 -17.75
C SER A 623 21.16 -19.80 -19.06
N THR A 624 22.38 -20.30 -18.96
CA THR A 624 23.11 -20.97 -20.06
C THR A 624 22.79 -22.46 -20.16
N ASP A 625 22.09 -23.00 -19.15
CA ASP A 625 21.96 -24.42 -18.91
C ASP A 625 20.49 -24.78 -19.13
N GLY A 626 20.21 -25.38 -20.28
CA GLY A 626 18.86 -25.66 -20.77
C GLY A 626 18.10 -26.78 -20.03
N GLU A 627 18.25 -26.92 -18.71
CA GLU A 627 17.73 -28.09 -17.97
C GLU A 627 16.88 -27.77 -16.72
N GLY A 628 16.32 -26.56 -16.61
CA GLY A 628 15.44 -26.19 -15.50
C GLY A 628 14.06 -26.88 -15.53
N THR A 629 13.93 -28.13 -15.09
CA THR A 629 12.63 -28.84 -14.94
C THR A 629 11.98 -28.69 -13.55
N SER A 630 12.52 -27.85 -12.67
CA SER A 630 11.96 -27.66 -11.32
C SER A 630 10.68 -26.82 -11.34
N SER A 631 9.63 -27.31 -10.67
CA SER A 631 8.25 -26.80 -10.75
C SER A 631 7.98 -25.44 -10.07
N GLY A 632 9.01 -24.66 -9.71
CA GLY A 632 8.85 -23.42 -8.92
C GLY A 632 8.26 -23.66 -7.53
N LYS A 633 8.43 -24.88 -6.99
CA LYS A 633 7.85 -25.30 -5.71
C LYS A 633 8.93 -25.41 -4.64
N ASN A 634 8.54 -25.07 -3.42
CA ASN A 634 9.39 -25.08 -2.24
C ASN A 634 8.87 -26.11 -1.24
N GLY A 635 9.78 -26.55 -0.37
CA GLY A 635 9.53 -27.40 0.78
C GLY A 635 10.12 -26.80 2.06
N SER A 636 10.26 -27.65 3.08
CA SER A 636 10.79 -27.25 4.38
C SER A 636 11.64 -28.36 5.02
N ILE A 637 12.43 -27.97 6.02
CA ILE A 637 13.16 -28.89 6.89
C ILE A 637 12.82 -28.61 8.36
N THR A 638 12.65 -29.69 9.12
CA THR A 638 12.52 -29.73 10.58
C THR A 638 13.70 -30.49 11.16
N PHE A 639 14.06 -30.21 12.41
CA PHE A 639 15.20 -30.81 13.08
C PHE A 639 14.76 -31.68 14.26
N ARG A 640 15.54 -32.71 14.58
CA ARG A 640 15.43 -33.50 15.82
C ARG A 640 16.82 -33.87 16.30
N LYS A 641 17.25 -33.26 17.40
CA LYS A 641 18.52 -33.59 18.06
C LYS A 641 18.28 -34.61 19.16
N LEU A 642 18.84 -35.80 18.98
CA LEU A 642 18.60 -36.96 19.85
C LEU A 642 19.88 -37.36 20.59
N ASP A 643 19.71 -37.92 21.79
CA ASP A 643 20.76 -38.64 22.51
C ASP A 643 20.80 -40.13 22.12
N GLU A 644 21.76 -40.88 22.65
CA GLU A 644 21.92 -42.32 22.41
C GLU A 644 20.72 -43.21 22.85
N ASN A 645 19.70 -42.64 23.50
CA ASN A 645 18.49 -43.32 23.95
C ASN A 645 17.23 -42.86 23.17
N ASP A 646 17.41 -42.24 22.01
CA ASP A 646 16.34 -41.64 21.19
C ASP A 646 15.55 -40.51 21.89
N GLN A 647 16.10 -39.88 22.93
CA GLN A 647 15.47 -38.75 23.63
C GLN A 647 15.93 -37.41 23.08
N LEU A 648 15.05 -36.41 23.08
CA LEU A 648 15.40 -35.06 22.61
C LEU A 648 16.40 -34.37 23.57
N ILE A 649 17.52 -33.88 23.02
CA ILE A 649 18.48 -33.07 23.76
C ILE A 649 17.93 -31.65 23.88
N THR A 650 17.34 -31.33 25.02
CA THR A 650 16.68 -30.04 25.29
C THR A 650 17.46 -29.16 26.27
N THR A 651 18.59 -29.62 26.78
CA THR A 651 19.41 -28.91 27.78
C THR A 651 20.40 -27.94 27.15
N SER A 652 20.95 -28.27 25.99
CA SER A 652 21.95 -27.49 25.24
C SER A 652 21.62 -27.48 23.74
N SER A 653 22.22 -26.55 22.98
CA SER A 653 21.97 -26.36 21.54
C SER A 653 23.08 -26.99 20.70
N ALA A 654 22.73 -27.57 19.55
CA ALA A 654 23.64 -27.89 18.45
C ALA A 654 23.60 -26.78 17.40
N PHE A 655 24.66 -26.66 16.59
CA PHE A 655 24.71 -25.73 15.47
C PHE A 655 24.95 -26.47 14.16
N PHE A 656 24.29 -26.02 13.09
CA PHE A 656 24.36 -26.65 11.77
C PHE A 656 24.70 -25.66 10.66
N ASP A 657 25.40 -26.16 9.66
CA ASP A 657 25.57 -25.52 8.35
C ASP A 657 24.73 -26.27 7.31
N LEU A 658 23.98 -25.51 6.51
CA LEU A 658 23.17 -26.03 5.41
C LEU A 658 23.78 -25.62 4.08
N TYR A 659 24.03 -26.60 3.23
CA TYR A 659 24.59 -26.45 1.89
C TYR A 659 23.60 -26.87 0.82
N ARG A 660 23.61 -26.15 -0.31
CA ARG A 660 22.95 -26.53 -1.55
C ARG A 660 23.92 -27.32 -2.41
N LYS A 661 23.51 -28.51 -2.86
CA LYS A 661 24.29 -29.33 -3.80
C LYS A 661 23.75 -29.21 -5.22
N ASP A 662 24.60 -28.83 -6.16
CA ASP A 662 24.24 -28.78 -7.58
C ASP A 662 24.40 -30.16 -8.27
N THR A 663 24.11 -30.23 -9.57
CA THR A 663 24.18 -31.47 -10.36
C THR A 663 25.59 -31.97 -10.60
N GLU A 664 26.60 -31.10 -10.51
CA GLU A 664 28.01 -31.46 -10.61
C GLU A 664 28.57 -31.94 -9.27
N GLY A 665 27.79 -31.76 -8.20
CA GLY A 665 28.14 -32.15 -6.84
C GLY A 665 28.81 -31.05 -6.04
N ASN A 666 28.90 -29.82 -6.56
CA ASN A 666 29.47 -28.70 -5.84
C ASN A 666 28.52 -28.25 -4.72
N LEU A 667 29.11 -27.92 -3.56
CA LEU A 667 28.37 -27.43 -2.39
C LEU A 667 28.46 -25.90 -2.31
N THR A 668 27.31 -25.25 -2.18
CA THR A 668 27.21 -23.82 -1.87
C THR A 668 26.65 -23.66 -0.46
N LEU A 669 27.37 -22.96 0.42
CA LEU A 669 26.83 -22.61 1.74
C LEU A 669 25.58 -21.74 1.58
N MET A 670 24.46 -22.19 2.17
CA MET A 670 23.22 -21.43 2.19
C MET A 670 23.04 -20.69 3.50
N LEU A 671 23.17 -21.42 4.60
CA LEU A 671 23.00 -20.93 5.97
C LEU A 671 24.09 -21.54 6.84
N SER A 672 24.59 -20.76 7.79
CA SER A 672 25.57 -21.21 8.77
C SER A 672 25.09 -20.88 10.17
N ASN A 673 25.59 -21.63 11.16
CA ASN A 673 25.26 -21.44 12.58
C ASN A 673 23.75 -21.49 12.87
N ILE A 674 23.03 -22.40 12.21
CA ILE A 674 21.62 -22.68 12.54
C ILE A 674 21.59 -23.32 13.93
N GLU A 675 21.17 -22.56 14.94
CA GLU A 675 21.05 -23.06 16.31
C GLU A 675 19.81 -23.94 16.43
N VAL A 676 19.98 -25.14 16.98
CA VAL A 676 18.92 -26.13 17.16
C VAL A 676 18.96 -26.67 18.59
N LYS A 677 17.81 -26.60 19.27
CA LYS A 677 17.61 -27.12 20.62
C LYS A 677 16.43 -28.08 20.63
N GLY A 678 16.69 -29.35 20.93
CA GLY A 678 15.70 -30.42 20.80
C GLY A 678 15.21 -30.55 19.36
N ASP A 679 13.98 -30.15 19.11
CA ASP A 679 13.33 -30.16 17.79
C ASP A 679 12.99 -28.76 17.26
N LYS A 680 13.54 -27.71 17.89
CA LYS A 680 13.32 -26.31 17.52
C LYS A 680 14.58 -25.67 16.98
N ILE A 681 14.42 -24.81 15.99
CA ILE A 681 15.44 -23.83 15.60
C ILE A 681 15.32 -22.65 16.56
N ILE A 682 16.44 -22.11 17.03
CA ILE A 682 16.48 -20.93 17.88
C ILE A 682 16.95 -19.75 17.04
N GLU A 683 16.09 -18.76 16.81
CA GLU A 683 16.42 -17.54 16.08
C GLU A 683 16.09 -16.31 16.94
N ASN A 684 17.10 -15.47 17.22
CA ASN A 684 16.96 -14.28 18.07
C ASN A 684 16.31 -14.57 19.44
N GLY A 685 16.57 -15.76 20.01
CA GLY A 685 16.00 -16.22 21.28
C GLY A 685 14.57 -16.75 21.20
N ALA A 686 13.97 -16.84 20.01
CA ALA A 686 12.65 -17.42 19.79
C ALA A 686 12.75 -18.82 19.15
N GLU A 687 11.82 -19.71 19.53
CA GLU A 687 11.68 -21.04 18.94
C GLU A 687 10.94 -20.98 17.60
N VAL A 688 11.52 -21.58 16.56
CA VAL A 688 10.96 -21.71 15.21
C VAL A 688 10.87 -23.19 14.85
N ASP A 689 9.71 -23.62 14.34
CA ASP A 689 9.42 -25.05 14.09
C ASP A 689 10.21 -25.65 12.92
N HIS A 690 10.47 -24.85 11.88
CA HIS A 690 11.03 -25.33 10.62
C HIS A 690 11.69 -24.20 9.83
N LEU A 691 12.63 -24.57 8.97
CA LEU A 691 13.14 -23.71 7.91
C LEU A 691 12.32 -23.93 6.64
N SER A 692 11.64 -22.87 6.22
CA SER A 692 10.73 -22.81 5.08
C SER A 692 11.43 -22.36 3.79
N ASN A 693 10.70 -22.49 2.68
CA ASN A 693 11.10 -22.02 1.35
C ASN A 693 12.43 -22.58 0.85
N LEU A 694 12.70 -23.85 1.10
CA LEU A 694 13.78 -24.57 0.43
C LEU A 694 13.30 -25.05 -0.95
N ARG A 695 13.93 -24.58 -2.03
CA ARG A 695 13.55 -24.99 -3.38
C ARG A 695 13.80 -26.49 -3.60
N TYR A 696 13.04 -27.14 -4.47
CA TYR A 696 13.28 -28.57 -4.75
C TYR A 696 14.70 -28.81 -5.25
N GLY A 697 15.37 -29.79 -4.67
CA GLY A 697 16.77 -30.09 -4.93
C GLY A 697 17.42 -30.88 -3.81
N THR A 698 18.73 -31.09 -3.96
CA THR A 698 19.59 -31.80 -3.02
C THR A 698 20.31 -30.82 -2.09
N TYR A 699 20.35 -31.18 -0.83
CA TYR A 699 20.93 -30.40 0.26
C TYR A 699 21.86 -31.28 1.07
N VAL A 700 22.85 -30.66 1.70
CA VAL A 700 23.76 -31.32 2.64
C VAL A 700 23.74 -30.53 3.93
N ILE A 701 23.60 -31.22 5.06
CA ILE A 701 23.68 -30.61 6.38
C ILE A 701 24.85 -31.18 7.16
N VAL A 702 25.57 -30.31 7.85
CA VAL A 702 26.76 -30.65 8.63
C VAL A 702 26.60 -30.06 10.02
N GLU A 703 26.85 -30.86 11.06
CA GLU A 703 26.92 -30.34 12.42
C GLU A 703 28.20 -29.49 12.53
N SER A 704 28.06 -28.20 12.82
CA SER A 704 29.20 -27.30 13.02
C SER A 704 29.68 -27.35 14.47
N GLN A 705 28.76 -27.52 15.42
CA GLN A 705 29.02 -27.68 16.84
C GLN A 705 27.97 -28.62 17.48
N ALA A 706 28.44 -29.59 18.26
CA ALA A 706 27.59 -30.48 19.04
C ALA A 706 26.94 -29.75 20.23
N PRO A 707 25.84 -30.30 20.79
CA PRO A 707 25.40 -29.88 22.11
C PRO A 707 26.52 -30.06 23.15
N GLU A 708 26.61 -29.15 24.12
CA GLU A 708 27.57 -29.24 25.24
C GLU A 708 27.50 -30.61 25.92
N GLY A 709 28.65 -31.26 26.14
CA GLY A 709 28.76 -32.62 26.70
C GLY A 709 28.56 -33.77 25.71
N TYR A 710 28.37 -33.49 24.42
CA TYR A 710 28.17 -34.50 23.37
C TYR A 710 29.30 -34.48 22.32
N VAL A 711 29.60 -35.67 21.77
CA VAL A 711 30.57 -35.81 20.68
C VAL A 711 29.97 -35.30 19.38
N LYS A 712 30.71 -34.45 18.68
CA LYS A 712 30.33 -33.89 17.37
C LYS A 712 30.32 -34.96 16.28
N ASP A 713 29.25 -34.96 15.47
CA ASP A 713 29.21 -35.72 14.23
C ASP A 713 29.95 -34.96 13.11
N ASN A 714 30.92 -35.62 12.49
CA ASN A 714 31.74 -35.05 11.42
C ASN A 714 31.27 -35.51 10.02
N GLN A 715 30.07 -36.10 9.91
CA GLN A 715 29.56 -36.59 8.63
C GLN A 715 28.73 -35.54 7.90
N GLU A 716 28.78 -35.59 6.57
CA GLU A 716 27.89 -34.85 5.69
C GLU A 716 26.59 -35.64 5.51
N HIS A 717 25.45 -35.03 5.86
CA HIS A 717 24.14 -35.66 5.72
C HIS A 717 23.40 -35.10 4.52
N GLU A 718 23.32 -35.89 3.46
CA GLU A 718 22.58 -35.51 2.25
C GLU A 718 21.09 -35.81 2.35
N PHE A 719 20.24 -34.86 1.94
CA PHE A 719 18.80 -35.05 1.79
C PHE A 719 18.25 -34.35 0.55
N ILE A 720 17.05 -34.74 0.16
CA ILE A 720 16.37 -34.21 -1.04
C ILE A 720 15.01 -33.65 -0.63
N ILE A 721 14.72 -32.43 -1.10
CA ILE A 721 13.37 -31.85 -1.12
C ILE A 721 12.80 -32.04 -2.53
N SER A 722 11.67 -32.74 -2.63
CA SER A 722 11.03 -33.05 -3.91
C SER A 722 9.50 -33.06 -3.78
N ARG A 723 8.80 -33.38 -4.87
CA ARG A 723 7.33 -33.52 -4.85
C ARG A 723 6.88 -34.66 -3.92
N GLU A 724 7.68 -35.71 -3.82
CA GLU A 724 7.44 -36.89 -2.99
C GLU A 724 7.79 -36.64 -1.52
N ARG A 725 8.70 -35.68 -1.26
CA ARG A 725 9.16 -35.30 0.07
C ARG A 725 9.29 -33.79 0.18
N ILE A 726 8.16 -33.12 0.38
CA ILE A 726 8.08 -31.66 0.47
C ILE A 726 8.61 -31.17 1.82
N ASN A 727 8.32 -31.90 2.90
CA ASN A 727 8.81 -31.61 4.24
C ASN A 727 9.79 -32.70 4.65
N HIS A 728 11.02 -32.33 4.97
CA HIS A 728 12.04 -33.23 5.49
C HIS A 728 12.19 -33.07 6.99
N THR A 729 12.41 -34.17 7.71
CA THR A 729 12.80 -34.15 9.12
C THR A 729 14.20 -34.71 9.21
N PHE A 730 15.15 -33.85 9.48
CA PHE A 730 16.52 -34.22 9.76
C PHE A 730 16.65 -34.62 11.22
N SER A 731 17.11 -35.84 11.48
CA SER A 731 17.33 -36.35 12.84
C SER A 731 18.79 -36.73 12.98
N LEU A 732 19.46 -36.21 14.01
CA LEU A 732 20.85 -36.53 14.32
C LEU A 732 20.98 -36.95 15.78
N GLU A 733 21.44 -38.19 16.00
CA GLU A 733 21.83 -38.73 17.30
C GLU A 733 23.26 -38.29 17.61
N ASN A 734 23.50 -37.69 18.78
CA ASN A 734 24.85 -37.57 19.34
C ASN A 734 24.95 -38.40 20.61
N ARG A 735 26.15 -38.94 20.84
CA ARG A 735 26.48 -39.67 22.05
C ARG A 735 27.13 -38.73 23.05
N LYS A 736 26.83 -38.92 24.33
CA LYS A 736 27.58 -38.24 25.40
C LYS A 736 29.08 -38.51 25.28
N ALA A 737 29.87 -37.46 25.50
CA ALA A 737 31.31 -37.59 25.61
C ALA A 737 31.66 -38.36 26.91
N SER A 738 32.66 -39.24 26.85
CA SER A 738 33.20 -39.92 28.03
C SER A 738 34.73 -40.05 27.98
N SER A 739 35.35 -40.11 29.15
CA SER A 739 36.79 -40.32 29.32
C SER A 739 37.06 -41.43 30.31
N LYS A 740 38.23 -42.07 30.23
CA LYS A 740 38.65 -43.10 31.20
C LYS A 740 40.08 -42.86 31.65
N ILE A 741 40.33 -43.05 32.95
CA ILE A 741 41.69 -42.99 33.51
C ILE A 741 41.97 -44.22 34.38
N GLU A 742 43.18 -44.75 34.29
CA GLU A 742 43.69 -45.77 35.20
C GLU A 742 44.62 -45.11 36.23
N LEU A 743 44.33 -45.30 37.52
CA LEU A 743 45.19 -44.85 38.59
C LEU A 743 46.16 -45.97 38.97
N THR A 744 47.40 -45.62 39.31
CA THR A 744 48.45 -46.59 39.63
C THR A 744 49.24 -46.16 40.86
N ALA A 745 49.83 -47.14 41.53
CA ALA A 745 50.74 -46.96 42.66
C ALA A 745 51.83 -48.04 42.61
N LYS A 746 52.81 -47.93 43.52
CA LYS A 746 53.93 -48.87 43.64
C LYS A 746 54.08 -49.35 45.08
N LYS A 747 54.50 -50.61 45.22
CA LYS A 747 54.82 -51.25 46.50
C LYS A 747 56.28 -51.65 46.54
N GLU A 748 56.95 -51.27 47.62
CA GLU A 748 58.29 -51.73 47.96
C GLU A 748 58.27 -52.45 49.32
N LEU A 749 59.02 -53.55 49.41
CA LEU A 749 59.28 -54.27 50.65
C LEU A 749 60.78 -54.38 50.88
N SER A 750 61.25 -53.83 52.00
CA SER A 750 62.63 -53.99 52.45
C SER A 750 62.76 -55.18 53.41
N GLY A 751 63.89 -55.89 53.39
CA GLY A 751 64.18 -57.01 54.29
C GLY A 751 63.90 -58.41 53.71
N ARG A 752 63.12 -58.52 52.63
CA ARG A 752 63.00 -59.72 51.77
C ARG A 752 62.37 -59.38 50.40
N PRO A 753 62.45 -60.26 49.39
CA PRO A 753 61.75 -60.06 48.12
C PRO A 753 60.24 -59.90 48.32
N LEU A 754 59.64 -58.97 47.57
CA LEU A 754 58.20 -58.80 47.43
C LEU A 754 57.62 -59.92 46.56
N LYS A 755 56.55 -60.56 47.01
CA LYS A 755 55.79 -61.52 46.20
C LYS A 755 54.62 -60.82 45.53
N ALA A 756 54.18 -61.37 44.39
CA ALA A 756 52.91 -60.97 43.79
C ALA A 756 51.75 -61.24 44.77
N GLU A 757 50.74 -60.39 44.73
CA GLU A 757 49.53 -60.47 45.53
C GLU A 757 49.72 -60.44 47.06
N GLU A 758 50.85 -59.90 47.52
CA GLU A 758 51.23 -59.96 48.93
C GLU A 758 50.54 -58.89 49.79
N PHE A 759 50.38 -57.68 49.27
CA PHE A 759 49.74 -56.56 49.95
C PHE A 759 48.54 -56.07 49.13
N SER A 760 47.51 -55.58 49.82
CA SER A 760 46.29 -55.04 49.21
C SER A 760 46.21 -53.53 49.43
N PHE A 761 45.61 -52.80 48.49
CA PHE A 761 45.52 -51.34 48.47
C PHE A 761 44.10 -50.92 48.15
N ASN A 762 43.57 -49.99 48.92
CA ASN A 762 42.27 -49.37 48.69
C ASN A 762 42.42 -48.13 47.82
N LEU A 763 41.53 -47.98 46.85
CA LEU A 763 41.23 -46.71 46.18
C LEU A 763 39.80 -46.30 46.57
N LYS A 764 39.65 -45.13 47.21
CA LYS A 764 38.36 -44.61 47.69
C LYS A 764 38.15 -43.15 47.34
N GLY A 765 36.95 -42.79 46.87
CA GLY A 765 36.54 -41.43 46.54
C GLY A 765 35.48 -41.41 45.45
N GLU A 766 34.63 -40.39 45.39
CA GLU A 766 33.62 -40.21 44.32
C GLU A 766 32.77 -41.47 43.99
N GLY A 767 32.39 -42.24 45.01
CA GLY A 767 31.60 -43.47 44.83
C GLY A 767 32.41 -44.71 44.38
N VAL A 768 33.72 -44.57 44.16
CA VAL A 768 34.66 -45.67 43.90
C VAL A 768 35.14 -46.27 45.22
N ASP A 769 35.11 -47.60 45.34
CA ASP A 769 35.74 -48.39 46.42
C ASP A 769 36.33 -49.67 45.79
N GLN A 770 37.61 -49.61 45.42
CA GLN A 770 38.34 -50.73 44.80
C GLN A 770 39.42 -51.25 45.75
N ILE A 771 39.66 -52.56 45.72
CA ILE A 771 40.78 -53.21 46.41
C ILE A 771 41.61 -53.96 45.39
N GLN A 772 42.87 -53.57 45.23
CA GLN A 772 43.81 -54.22 44.32
C GLN A 772 45.07 -54.66 45.04
N LYS A 773 45.78 -55.64 44.49
CA LYS A 773 47.02 -56.16 45.07
C LYS A 773 48.24 -55.78 44.23
N ASN A 774 49.41 -55.77 44.85
CA ASN A 774 50.65 -55.53 44.10
C ASN A 774 51.01 -56.70 43.17
N ALA A 775 51.62 -56.38 42.03
CA ALA A 775 52.30 -57.32 41.15
C ALA A 775 53.70 -57.69 41.70
N ALA A 776 54.38 -58.65 41.04
CA ALA A 776 55.71 -59.12 41.46
C ALA A 776 56.81 -58.03 41.41
N ASP A 777 56.64 -57.03 40.54
CA ASP A 777 57.52 -55.86 40.41
C ASP A 777 57.12 -54.70 41.35
N GLY A 778 56.03 -54.87 42.11
CA GLY A 778 55.48 -53.88 43.02
C GLY A 778 54.40 -52.98 42.41
N THR A 779 54.11 -53.07 41.11
CA THR A 779 53.09 -52.22 40.48
C THR A 779 51.69 -52.55 41.00
N ILE A 780 50.87 -51.53 41.23
CA ILE A 780 49.45 -51.65 41.60
C ILE A 780 48.66 -50.86 40.56
N THR A 781 47.72 -51.52 39.89
CA THR A 781 46.85 -50.90 38.89
C THR A 781 45.41 -51.06 39.32
N PHE A 782 44.70 -49.94 39.40
CA PHE A 782 43.27 -49.90 39.69
C PHE A 782 42.45 -50.03 38.40
N ASP A 783 41.21 -50.50 38.53
CA ASP A 783 40.30 -50.59 37.38
C ASP A 783 40.00 -49.18 36.88
N ALA A 784 39.98 -49.01 35.55
CA ALA A 784 39.76 -47.72 34.91
C ALA A 784 38.46 -47.06 35.41
N ILE A 785 38.55 -45.78 35.76
CA ILE A 785 37.41 -44.98 36.18
C ILE A 785 36.88 -44.23 34.96
N GLU A 786 35.58 -44.35 34.71
CA GLU A 786 34.90 -43.68 33.60
C GLU A 786 34.23 -42.38 34.06
N TYR A 787 34.44 -41.31 33.31
CA TYR A 787 33.89 -39.98 33.55
C TYR A 787 32.98 -39.59 32.40
N GLY A 788 31.77 -39.15 32.71
CA GLY A 788 30.80 -38.62 31.75
C GLY A 788 30.58 -37.11 31.84
N GLU A 789 31.23 -36.43 32.80
CA GLU A 789 31.08 -34.99 33.02
C GLU A 789 32.45 -34.35 33.33
N ALA A 790 32.66 -33.13 32.84
CA ALA A 790 33.83 -32.33 33.19
C ALA A 790 33.78 -31.92 34.67
N GLY A 791 34.93 -31.87 35.32
CA GLY A 791 35.01 -31.57 36.76
C GLY A 791 36.27 -32.08 37.42
N THR A 792 36.34 -31.87 38.73
CA THR A 792 37.43 -32.33 39.58
C THR A 792 36.93 -33.42 40.51
N TYR A 793 37.61 -34.57 40.51
CA TYR A 793 37.24 -35.77 41.25
C TYR A 793 38.38 -36.14 42.21
N GLU A 794 38.07 -36.30 43.49
CA GLU A 794 39.08 -36.60 44.52
C GLU A 794 39.05 -38.06 44.95
N TYR A 795 40.21 -38.70 44.95
CA TYR A 795 40.41 -40.06 45.43
C TYR A 795 41.53 -40.15 46.46
N SER A 796 41.54 -41.26 47.19
CA SER A 796 42.57 -41.60 48.16
C SER A 796 43.04 -43.03 47.96
N ILE A 797 44.36 -43.23 47.92
CA ILE A 797 45.00 -44.54 47.86
C ILE A 797 45.68 -44.81 49.21
N SER A 798 45.40 -45.97 49.80
CA SER A 798 45.99 -46.41 51.08
C SER A 798 46.26 -47.91 51.08
N GLU A 799 47.27 -48.35 51.82
CA GLU A 799 47.50 -49.78 52.04
C GLU A 799 46.46 -50.35 53.01
N VAL A 800 45.94 -51.55 52.70
CA VAL A 800 45.02 -52.29 53.57
C VAL A 800 45.83 -52.94 54.69
N ILE A 801 45.68 -52.42 55.90
CA ILE A 801 46.34 -52.98 57.09
C ILE A 801 45.50 -54.14 57.64
N PRO A 802 46.00 -55.39 57.69
CA PRO A 802 45.25 -56.52 58.21
C PRO A 802 45.04 -56.41 59.73
N ALA A 803 43.89 -56.89 60.21
CA ALA A 803 43.55 -56.91 61.64
C ALA A 803 44.57 -57.71 62.46
N GLU A 804 45.09 -58.80 61.89
CA GLU A 804 46.23 -59.55 62.41
C GLU A 804 47.46 -59.23 61.55
N LYS A 805 48.33 -58.34 62.06
CA LYS A 805 49.57 -57.95 61.37
C LYS A 805 50.55 -59.14 61.29
N GLU A 806 51.11 -59.39 60.10
CA GLU A 806 52.15 -60.42 59.93
C GLU A 806 53.37 -60.09 60.81
N ALA A 807 53.84 -61.09 61.58
CA ALA A 807 54.95 -60.91 62.48
C ALA A 807 56.21 -60.47 61.71
N GLY A 808 56.76 -59.32 62.10
CA GLY A 808 57.96 -58.75 61.47
C GLY A 808 57.69 -57.76 60.34
N ILE A 809 56.44 -57.57 59.89
CA ILE A 809 56.08 -56.57 58.88
C ILE A 809 55.64 -55.25 59.55
N THR A 810 56.27 -54.15 59.16
CA THR A 810 55.76 -52.80 59.39
C THR A 810 55.07 -52.31 58.12
N TYR A 811 53.78 -52.02 58.24
CA TYR A 811 52.93 -51.56 57.14
C TYR A 811 53.04 -50.04 56.95
N ASP A 812 52.86 -49.58 55.72
CA ASP A 812 52.77 -48.15 55.41
C ASP A 812 51.36 -47.64 55.75
N GLU A 813 51.25 -46.69 56.67
CA GLU A 813 49.96 -46.10 57.08
C GLU A 813 49.65 -44.81 56.32
N THR A 814 50.46 -44.44 55.33
CA THR A 814 50.28 -43.23 54.51
C THR A 814 49.03 -43.35 53.65
N THR A 815 48.28 -42.24 53.52
CA THR A 815 47.20 -42.11 52.54
C THR A 815 47.59 -41.04 51.54
N TYR A 816 47.63 -41.41 50.26
CA TYR A 816 47.92 -40.48 49.17
C TYR A 816 46.63 -39.99 48.57
N LYS A 817 46.51 -38.68 48.35
CA LYS A 817 45.37 -38.12 47.61
C LYS A 817 45.70 -38.00 46.13
N VAL A 818 44.68 -38.26 45.32
CA VAL A 818 44.70 -38.12 43.86
C VAL A 818 43.59 -37.16 43.48
N ILE A 819 43.92 -36.16 42.68
CA ILE A 819 42.95 -35.26 42.08
C ILE A 819 42.92 -35.60 40.58
N VAL A 820 41.76 -36.03 40.10
CA VAL A 820 41.53 -36.23 38.67
C VAL A 820 40.77 -35.03 38.14
N THR A 821 41.34 -34.34 37.16
CA THR A 821 40.70 -33.23 36.45
C THR A 821 40.24 -33.71 35.09
N VAL A 822 38.95 -33.56 34.81
CA VAL A 822 38.32 -33.87 33.53
C VAL A 822 37.92 -32.57 32.85
N GLU A 823 38.50 -32.29 31.69
CA GLU A 823 38.21 -31.09 30.89
C GLU A 823 37.50 -31.47 29.59
N GLU A 824 36.53 -30.66 29.15
CA GLU A 824 35.95 -30.78 27.82
C GLU A 824 36.78 -29.97 26.81
N LYS A 825 37.31 -30.64 25.79
CA LYS A 825 38.02 -30.00 24.67
C LYS A 825 37.44 -30.48 23.36
N ALA A 826 36.88 -29.55 22.59
CA ALA A 826 36.32 -29.80 21.26
C ALA A 826 35.29 -30.96 21.18
N GLY A 827 34.47 -31.14 22.23
CA GLY A 827 33.44 -32.19 22.29
C GLY A 827 33.94 -33.55 22.76
N GLU A 828 35.18 -33.64 23.27
CA GLU A 828 35.73 -34.82 23.92
C GLU A 828 36.10 -34.50 25.38
N LEU A 829 36.03 -35.51 26.26
CA LEU A 829 36.47 -35.39 27.66
C LEU A 829 37.90 -35.93 27.81
N GLU A 830 38.79 -35.12 28.38
CA GLU A 830 40.16 -35.50 28.71
C GLU A 830 40.34 -35.58 30.23
N ALA A 831 40.66 -36.77 30.76
CA ALA A 831 40.96 -36.96 32.18
C ALA A 831 42.48 -36.96 32.45
N THR A 832 42.92 -36.22 33.46
CA THR A 832 44.31 -36.18 33.93
C THR A 832 44.36 -36.39 35.44
N ALA A 833 45.35 -37.13 35.95
CA ALA A 833 45.52 -37.39 37.38
C ALA A 833 46.76 -36.71 37.92
N GLU A 834 46.60 -36.02 39.06
CA GLU A 834 47.69 -35.44 39.85
C GLU A 834 47.68 -36.03 41.25
N TYR A 835 48.84 -36.46 41.73
CA TYR A 835 48.98 -36.99 43.09
C TYR A 835 49.56 -35.91 44.02
N GLU A 836 48.90 -35.69 45.16
CA GLU A 836 49.27 -34.61 46.07
C GLU A 836 50.70 -34.79 46.62
N ASN A 837 51.50 -33.73 46.56
CA ASN A 837 52.92 -33.69 46.99
C ASN A 837 53.88 -34.60 46.19
N MET A 838 53.58 -34.90 44.91
CA MET A 838 54.49 -35.63 44.00
C MET A 838 54.75 -34.85 42.71
N GLU A 839 55.87 -35.13 42.04
CA GLU A 839 56.16 -34.54 40.73
C GLU A 839 55.23 -35.13 39.65
N VAL A 840 54.91 -34.31 38.63
CA VAL A 840 54.03 -34.72 37.53
C VAL A 840 54.60 -35.97 36.84
N GLY A 841 53.81 -37.05 36.78
CA GLY A 841 54.20 -38.33 36.20
C GLY A 841 54.79 -39.34 37.19
N GLU A 842 55.02 -38.96 38.45
CA GLU A 842 55.32 -39.92 39.53
C GLU A 842 54.05 -40.54 40.11
N VAL A 843 54.19 -41.74 40.68
CA VAL A 843 53.09 -42.49 41.30
C VAL A 843 53.41 -42.77 42.78
N PRO A 844 52.37 -42.87 43.65
CA PRO A 844 52.56 -43.17 45.07
C PRO A 844 53.38 -44.44 45.29
N THR A 845 54.35 -44.42 46.19
CA THR A 845 55.14 -45.61 46.54
C THR A 845 54.99 -45.95 48.03
N PHE A 846 54.26 -47.02 48.32
CA PHE A 846 54.08 -47.54 49.67
C PHE A 846 55.26 -48.42 50.08
N LYS A 847 55.82 -48.20 51.27
CA LYS A 847 57.07 -48.86 51.72
C LYS A 847 56.85 -49.67 53.00
N ASN A 848 56.92 -50.99 52.89
CA ASN A 848 56.94 -51.88 54.05
C ASN A 848 58.36 -52.28 54.42
N THR A 849 58.56 -52.65 55.68
CA THR A 849 59.81 -53.25 56.15
C THR A 849 59.53 -54.58 56.83
N TYR A 850 60.37 -55.58 56.54
CA TYR A 850 60.38 -56.87 57.20
C TYR A 850 61.62 -57.02 58.08
N ALA A 851 61.43 -57.33 59.37
CA ALA A 851 62.50 -57.61 60.32
C ALA A 851 62.25 -58.93 61.05
N VAL A 852 63.29 -59.76 61.16
CA VAL A 852 63.22 -61.04 61.87
C VAL A 852 63.23 -60.76 63.38
N THR A 853 62.18 -61.15 64.11
CA THR A 853 62.13 -61.03 65.57
C THR A 853 63.08 -62.06 66.20
N PRO A 854 64.05 -61.68 67.06
CA PRO A 854 64.92 -62.65 67.73
C PRO A 854 64.10 -63.51 68.69
N GLY A 855 64.00 -64.82 68.43
CA GLY A 855 63.40 -65.76 69.36
C GLY A 855 64.35 -66.11 70.50
N SER A 856 63.98 -65.80 71.75
CA SER A 856 64.67 -66.32 72.94
C SER A 856 64.00 -67.62 73.40
N ILE A 857 64.75 -68.72 73.37
CA ILE A 857 64.34 -69.99 73.98
C ILE A 857 64.77 -69.97 75.45
N ARG A 858 63.81 -70.18 76.37
CA ARG A 858 64.09 -70.45 77.78
C ARG A 858 64.09 -71.97 77.98
N LEU A 859 65.25 -72.56 78.25
CA LEU A 859 65.37 -73.97 78.63
C LEU A 859 65.25 -74.06 80.17
N GLU A 860 64.26 -74.80 80.67
CA GLU A 860 64.18 -75.22 82.07
C GLU A 860 64.78 -76.63 82.21
N ALA A 861 65.53 -76.84 83.30
CA ALA A 861 66.40 -77.99 83.55
C ALA A 861 65.66 -79.21 84.12
#